data_AF-Q86DA5-F1
#
_entry.id   AF-Q86DA5-F1
#
_cell.length_a   1.000
_cell.length_b   1.000
_cell.length_c   1.000
_cell.angle_alpha   90.00
_cell.angle_beta   90.00
_cell.angle_gamma   90.00
#
_symmetry.space_group_name_H-M   'P 1'
#
loop_
_entity.id
_entity.type
_entity.pdbx_description
1 polymer ?
#
loop_
_entity_poly.entity_id
_entity_poly.type
_entity_poly.pdbx_seq_one_letter_code
_entity_poly.pdbx_strand_id
1 'polypeptide(L)'
;MLPNRKPPRPSPSFQSLNNNNQRFPLRRSLKIAQAHSLPTVPSEDAKDDDLITPELSTDFDFREIQHRYLMALQNEQDGETTSTDDAFFELDDDDDLSSPSVPGSPVDPPSISVPLPPKSAPPCPTQPAPLTNGDLYPTILSNGTPIPNGRITPALSTVSVSLIHEARLQQSLSTPCNGSEEEMHNGQVRKESEYRRFKSEGSTAGASLPAAEKTHMDELSPVDQRSTSGTARFLIQQDSVVNPSTKMSNTEQVAMMHTLKTKLSKYQAMMDKAFEEIAKVEDANIIEGCTIVRKLMRKVWNTPKVSADLANALCDYLRDRDYFDKLIKMFISPNTAACDQVRMECGKVLEECTSSANLEYIVNKSYTKKIMIVAMKLNKTPDQQRLSLSLIGNLFKHSNAVSLSLIETDVIDHIILTFKRAPECPDILRHAALALANILLYTCFEGKKKIIQKKIPEWLFFLASQADDVTRYYACIAVCTIVSVKEFEPLVRKSDTMKLVEPFLQVHDPATFARDYHKYAQGNTKEWLERLLPMLQPSRRREARSVAAFHFTLEATIKKEQNKLDVFQEIGAIQALKEVASSPDEVAAKFASEALTVIGEEVPYKLAQQVPGWTCADVQYWVKKIGFEEYVEKFAKQMVDGDLLLQLTENDLKHDVGMISGLHRKRFLRELQTLKVAADYSSVDESNLDNFLMGLSPELSVYTYQMLTNGVNRSLLSSLTDEMMQNACGITNPIHRLKLTQAFETAKHPDDVEVAMLSKQIDVFISYRRSTGNQLASLIKVLLQLRGYRVFIDVDKLYAGKFDSSLLKNIQAAKHFILVLTPNSLDRLLNDDNCEDWVHKELKCAFEHQKNIIPIFDTAFEFPTKEDQIPNDIRMITKYNGVKWVHDYQDACMAKVVRFITGELNRTTPTTKEMPSISRKTTQQRWQTTNTVSRTGPSRSIGGPRMEPPTPTFTPTGSQERATSTRRKIQPSASTTSDRN
;
A
#
# COMPACT_ATOMS: atom_id res chain seq x y z
N MET A 1 17.94 1.68 -76.22
CA MET A 1 19.20 1.43 -75.49
C MET A 1 18.91 1.36 -73.99
N LEU A 2 19.85 0.87 -73.18
CA LEU A 2 19.70 0.53 -71.75
C LEU A 2 20.45 1.55 -70.86
N PRO A 3 20.32 1.55 -69.50
CA PRO A 3 19.60 0.59 -68.65
C PRO A 3 18.56 1.18 -67.66
N ASN A 4 17.68 0.31 -67.15
CA ASN A 4 16.77 0.62 -66.04
C ASN A 4 17.50 0.74 -64.69
N ARG A 5 17.05 1.67 -63.82
CA ARG A 5 17.20 1.60 -62.35
C ARG A 5 15.84 1.75 -61.68
N LYS A 6 15.61 1.01 -60.59
CA LYS A 6 14.31 0.92 -59.90
C LYS A 6 14.09 2.11 -58.94
N PRO A 7 12.85 2.60 -58.77
CA PRO A 7 12.47 3.39 -57.60
C PRO A 7 12.35 2.49 -56.34
N PRO A 8 12.34 3.06 -55.12
CA PRO A 8 12.18 2.30 -53.88
C PRO A 8 10.75 1.73 -53.73
N ARG A 9 10.62 0.65 -52.97
CA ARG A 9 9.34 -0.03 -52.67
C ARG A 9 8.74 0.54 -51.38
N PRO A 10 7.41 0.81 -51.31
CA PRO A 10 6.77 1.28 -50.08
C PRO A 10 6.74 0.20 -48.98
N SER A 11 6.71 0.66 -47.73
CA SER A 11 6.63 -0.16 -46.52
C SER A 11 5.30 -0.92 -46.45
N PRO A 12 5.29 -2.24 -46.16
CA PRO A 12 4.05 -2.98 -45.93
C PRO A 12 3.49 -2.70 -44.53
N SER A 13 2.16 -2.70 -44.41
CA SER A 13 1.45 -2.61 -43.14
C SER A 13 1.54 -3.92 -42.34
N PHE A 14 1.67 -3.82 -41.02
CA PHE A 14 1.57 -4.98 -40.13
C PHE A 14 0.12 -5.39 -39.94
N GLN A 15 -0.28 -6.51 -40.55
CA GLN A 15 -1.49 -7.24 -40.17
C GLN A 15 -1.12 -8.41 -39.23
N SER A 16 -2.05 -8.76 -38.35
CA SER A 16 -1.89 -9.86 -37.40
C SER A 16 -1.85 -11.23 -38.10
N LEU A 17 -0.90 -12.09 -37.71
CA LEU A 17 -1.00 -13.53 -37.95
C LEU A 17 -0.84 -14.29 -36.64
N ASN A 18 -1.75 -15.24 -36.42
CA ASN A 18 -1.84 -16.07 -35.22
C ASN A 18 -1.29 -17.48 -35.52
N ASN A 19 -1.06 -18.26 -34.46
CA ASN A 19 -0.55 -19.65 -34.45
C ASN A 19 0.89 -19.85 -34.96
N ASN A 20 1.75 -20.42 -34.08
CA ASN A 20 1.95 -21.86 -34.20
C ASN A 20 2.47 -22.53 -32.90
N ASN A 21 2.16 -23.82 -32.76
CA ASN A 21 2.56 -24.63 -31.61
C ASN A 21 4.03 -25.05 -31.68
N GLN A 22 4.76 -24.94 -30.56
CA GLN A 22 5.75 -25.96 -30.18
C GLN A 22 5.67 -26.27 -28.68
N ARG A 23 5.41 -27.53 -28.34
CA ARG A 23 5.50 -28.07 -26.98
C ARG A 23 6.91 -28.61 -26.74
N PHE A 24 7.50 -28.35 -25.57
CA PHE A 24 8.44 -29.29 -24.94
C PHE A 24 8.12 -29.46 -23.44
N PRO A 25 8.39 -30.62 -22.82
CA PRO A 25 7.57 -31.10 -21.71
C PRO A 25 8.14 -30.90 -20.30
N LEU A 26 7.27 -30.51 -19.36
CA LEU A 26 7.53 -30.63 -17.92
C LEU A 26 7.33 -32.08 -17.43
N ARG A 27 8.43 -32.80 -17.17
CA ARG A 27 8.41 -34.01 -16.31
C ARG A 27 9.80 -34.44 -15.81
N ARG A 28 10.11 -34.15 -14.55
CA ARG A 28 10.76 -35.11 -13.64
C ARG A 28 10.48 -34.76 -12.17
N SER A 29 10.38 -35.78 -11.34
CA SER A 29 9.86 -35.71 -9.97
C SER A 29 10.94 -35.47 -8.93
N LEU A 30 10.53 -35.00 -7.74
CA LEU A 30 11.35 -35.06 -6.54
C LEU A 30 11.90 -36.49 -6.34
N LYS A 31 13.16 -36.57 -5.89
CA LYS A 31 13.61 -37.63 -4.99
C LYS A 31 14.36 -36.98 -3.82
N ILE A 32 13.93 -37.34 -2.62
CA ILE A 32 14.65 -37.05 -1.38
C ILE A 32 15.86 -37.99 -1.33
N ALA A 33 17.04 -37.46 -1.01
CA ALA A 33 18.21 -38.23 -0.61
C ALA A 33 19.02 -37.41 0.40
N GLN A 34 19.24 -37.97 1.59
CA GLN A 34 20.19 -37.42 2.56
C GLN A 34 21.60 -37.87 2.17
N ALA A 35 22.59 -36.97 2.20
CA ALA A 35 24.00 -37.34 2.15
C ALA A 35 24.82 -36.30 2.92
N HIS A 36 25.55 -36.74 3.94
CA HIS A 36 26.61 -35.94 4.56
C HIS A 36 27.86 -36.00 3.67
N SER A 37 28.59 -34.89 3.53
CA SER A 37 30.06 -34.85 3.39
C SER A 37 30.57 -33.41 3.38
N LEU A 38 31.54 -33.11 4.24
CA LEU A 38 32.40 -31.93 4.11
C LEU A 38 33.52 -32.24 3.11
N PRO A 39 34.05 -31.22 2.42
CA PRO A 39 35.47 -31.19 2.05
C PRO A 39 36.23 -30.12 2.86
N THR A 40 37.40 -30.51 3.35
CA THR A 40 38.34 -29.70 4.13
C THR A 40 39.01 -28.56 3.34
N VAL A 41 39.43 -27.55 4.10
CA VAL A 41 40.29 -26.43 3.71
C VAL A 41 41.75 -26.88 3.44
N PRO A 42 42.45 -26.27 2.47
CA PRO A 42 43.91 -26.05 2.52
C PRO A 42 44.24 -24.62 2.99
N SER A 43 45.29 -24.47 3.80
CA SER A 43 45.73 -23.24 4.49
C SER A 43 46.74 -22.40 3.68
N GLU A 44 47.20 -21.30 4.30
CA GLU A 44 48.37 -20.46 3.93
C GLU A 44 48.21 -19.56 2.68
N ASP A 45 48.71 -18.32 2.65
CA ASP A 45 49.20 -17.48 3.76
C ASP A 45 49.13 -15.99 3.35
N ALA A 46 48.55 -15.12 4.19
CA ALA A 46 48.67 -13.66 4.11
C ALA A 46 48.17 -13.02 5.42
N LYS A 47 49.05 -12.32 6.13
CA LYS A 47 48.70 -11.49 7.29
C LYS A 47 48.56 -10.04 6.85
N ASP A 48 47.60 -9.34 7.43
CA ASP A 48 47.75 -7.97 7.92
C ASP A 48 46.60 -7.71 8.90
N ASP A 49 46.93 -7.25 10.10
CA ASP A 49 45.98 -6.97 11.17
C ASP A 49 45.42 -5.53 11.03
N ASP A 50 44.11 -5.33 11.28
CA ASP A 50 43.68 -4.25 12.18
C ASP A 50 42.20 -4.33 12.61
N LEU A 51 41.96 -3.79 13.81
CA LEU A 51 40.79 -3.90 14.68
C LEU A 51 39.39 -3.74 14.03
N ILE A 52 38.50 -4.73 14.27
CA ILE A 52 37.10 -4.47 14.68
C ILE A 52 36.73 -5.43 15.83
N THR A 53 36.51 -4.89 17.02
CA THR A 53 36.01 -5.62 18.20
C THR A 53 34.48 -5.84 18.14
N PRO A 54 33.96 -7.03 18.45
CA PRO A 54 32.52 -7.31 18.40
C PRO A 54 31.83 -7.17 19.76
N GLU A 55 31.03 -6.11 19.98
CA GLU A 55 30.11 -6.09 21.14
C GLU A 55 28.88 -5.18 20.92
N LEU A 56 27.79 -5.50 21.62
CA LEU A 56 26.40 -4.98 21.54
C LEU A 56 25.46 -5.67 20.53
N SER A 57 25.11 -6.92 20.82
CA SER A 57 23.90 -7.57 20.29
C SER A 57 22.65 -7.11 21.06
N THR A 58 22.19 -5.88 20.83
CA THR A 58 20.80 -5.52 21.15
C THR A 58 19.89 -6.26 20.18
N ASP A 59 19.19 -7.30 20.65
CA ASP A 59 18.25 -8.06 19.83
C ASP A 59 17.05 -7.18 19.44
N PHE A 60 17.16 -6.58 18.27
CA PHE A 60 16.11 -5.85 17.59
C PHE A 60 15.05 -6.86 17.12
N ASP A 61 14.10 -7.23 17.99
CA ASP A 61 12.98 -8.06 17.56
C ASP A 61 12.02 -7.24 16.69
N PHE A 62 12.25 -7.37 15.38
CA PHE A 62 11.37 -6.91 14.32
C PHE A 62 9.89 -7.22 14.60
N ARG A 63 9.58 -8.38 15.21
CA ARG A 63 8.20 -8.79 15.51
C ARG A 63 7.55 -7.90 16.56
N GLU A 64 8.31 -7.39 17.53
CA GLU A 64 7.73 -6.53 18.56
C GLU A 64 7.38 -5.15 17.97
N ILE A 65 8.25 -4.58 17.13
CA ILE A 65 7.93 -3.33 16.41
C ILE A 65 6.76 -3.56 15.45
N GLN A 66 6.76 -4.67 14.70
CA GLN A 66 5.66 -5.06 13.83
C GLN A 66 4.34 -5.20 14.60
N HIS A 67 4.37 -5.83 15.78
CA HIS A 67 3.21 -6.00 16.65
C HIS A 67 2.73 -4.65 17.21
N ARG A 68 3.62 -3.84 17.80
CA ARG A 68 3.29 -2.52 18.35
C ARG A 68 2.64 -1.61 17.29
N TYR A 69 3.18 -1.56 16.08
CA TYR A 69 2.63 -0.74 14.99
C TYR A 69 1.31 -1.29 14.43
N LEU A 70 1.15 -2.62 14.32
CA LEU A 70 -0.15 -3.21 13.95
C LEU A 70 -1.22 -2.98 15.02
N MET A 71 -0.88 -3.06 16.32
CA MET A 71 -1.79 -2.71 17.41
C MET A 71 -2.16 -1.20 17.37
N ALA A 72 -1.19 -0.32 17.10
CA ALA A 72 -1.44 1.11 16.96
C ALA A 72 -2.42 1.43 15.82
N LEU A 73 -2.21 0.87 14.62
CA LEU A 73 -3.12 1.02 13.48
C LEU A 73 -4.51 0.42 13.72
N GLN A 74 -4.63 -0.57 14.61
CA GLN A 74 -5.95 -1.07 15.03
C GLN A 74 -6.62 -0.09 15.99
N ASN A 75 -5.91 0.42 17.01
CA ASN A 75 -6.43 1.42 17.94
C ASN A 75 -6.85 2.72 17.23
N GLU A 76 -6.10 3.19 16.24
CA GLU A 76 -6.45 4.35 15.39
C GLU A 76 -7.71 4.10 14.54
N GLN A 77 -8.04 2.83 14.24
CA GLN A 77 -9.27 2.44 13.54
C GLN A 77 -10.44 2.14 14.49
N ASP A 78 -10.26 2.29 15.80
CA ASP A 78 -11.30 2.11 16.84
C ASP A 78 -11.56 3.41 17.66
N GLY A 79 -10.63 4.37 17.70
CA GLY A 79 -10.66 5.55 18.57
C GLY A 79 -11.39 6.78 18.02
N GLU A 80 -12.49 7.18 18.68
CA GLU A 80 -13.09 8.51 18.50
C GLU A 80 -12.13 9.64 18.91
N THR A 81 -12.36 10.83 18.34
CA THR A 81 -11.58 12.05 18.60
C THR A 81 -11.69 12.51 20.05
N THR A 82 -10.67 12.21 20.86
CA THR A 82 -10.42 12.96 22.11
C THR A 82 -9.55 14.17 21.78
N SER A 83 -10.08 15.39 22.01
CA SER A 83 -9.25 16.60 21.99
C SER A 83 -8.17 16.48 23.09
N THR A 84 -6.95 16.82 22.70
CA THR A 84 -5.90 17.31 23.60
C THR A 84 -5.34 18.58 22.99
N ASP A 85 -6.12 19.66 23.10
CA ASP A 85 -5.60 21.01 22.98
C ASP A 85 -4.54 21.23 24.08
N ASP A 86 -3.25 21.38 23.73
CA ASP A 86 -2.40 22.46 24.26
C ASP A 86 -0.94 22.45 23.75
N ALA A 87 -0.43 23.67 23.53
CA ALA A 87 0.96 24.13 23.59
C ALA A 87 2.05 23.67 22.56
N PHE A 88 2.55 24.70 21.85
CA PHE A 88 3.95 24.90 21.35
C PHE A 88 4.44 24.02 20.17
N PHE A 89 5.16 24.56 19.18
CA PHE A 89 5.64 25.93 18.94
C PHE A 89 5.68 26.20 17.41
N GLU A 90 5.30 27.39 16.98
CA GLU A 90 5.63 27.88 15.64
C GLU A 90 7.12 28.26 15.57
N LEU A 91 7.77 27.99 14.44
CA LEU A 91 9.09 28.52 14.07
C LEU A 91 9.08 28.84 12.57
N ASP A 92 8.84 30.10 12.25
CA ASP A 92 9.24 30.69 10.98
C ASP A 92 10.76 30.85 10.94
N ASP A 93 11.39 30.51 9.82
CA ASP A 93 12.82 30.76 9.54
C ASP A 93 12.95 31.27 8.10
N ASP A 94 12.66 32.55 7.91
CA ASP A 94 12.93 33.29 6.67
C ASP A 94 14.30 34.00 6.71
N ASP A 95 14.86 34.19 5.52
CA ASP A 95 15.91 35.13 5.11
C ASP A 95 17.41 35.03 5.54
N ASP A 96 18.20 35.29 4.49
CA ASP A 96 19.58 35.79 4.34
C ASP A 96 20.69 35.65 5.42
N LEU A 97 21.67 34.82 5.04
CA LEU A 97 23.03 35.28 4.66
C LEU A 97 23.59 36.55 5.32
N SER A 98 24.23 36.44 6.50
CA SER A 98 25.52 37.13 6.75
C SER A 98 26.33 36.54 7.91
N SER A 99 27.60 36.96 8.01
CA SER A 99 28.68 36.33 8.81
C SER A 99 28.58 36.56 10.33
N PRO A 100 29.18 35.68 11.17
CA PRO A 100 28.91 35.65 12.62
C PRO A 100 29.73 36.64 13.46
N SER A 101 29.30 36.85 14.70
CA SER A 101 30.09 37.45 15.80
C SER A 101 29.66 36.89 17.15
N VAL A 102 30.63 36.53 17.99
CA VAL A 102 30.47 35.95 19.35
C VAL A 102 31.39 36.73 20.30
N PRO A 103 30.90 37.27 21.43
CA PRO A 103 31.32 36.70 22.72
C PRO A 103 30.33 36.85 23.90
N GLY A 104 30.56 36.11 24.99
CA GLY A 104 29.83 36.24 26.26
C GLY A 104 30.32 35.29 27.37
N SER A 105 31.46 35.59 27.98
CA SER A 105 32.01 34.89 29.18
C SER A 105 32.10 35.87 30.36
N PRO A 106 32.18 35.40 31.61
CA PRO A 106 33.45 35.62 32.35
C PRO A 106 33.79 34.62 33.49
N VAL A 107 35.08 34.33 33.68
CA VAL A 107 35.80 34.36 34.99
C VAL A 107 37.27 34.78 34.71
N ASP A 108 37.84 35.58 35.61
CA ASP A 108 39.10 36.36 35.51
C ASP A 108 40.34 35.68 36.16
N PRO A 109 41.52 36.34 36.29
CA PRO A 109 42.40 37.05 35.32
C PRO A 109 43.90 36.61 35.53
N PRO A 110 45.00 37.37 35.21
CA PRO A 110 45.23 38.59 34.39
C PRO A 110 46.19 38.27 33.18
N SER A 111 47.06 39.09 32.55
CA SER A 111 47.78 40.34 32.90
C SER A 111 48.40 41.09 31.68
N ILE A 112 48.96 42.29 31.93
CA ILE A 112 49.91 43.08 31.10
C ILE A 112 49.35 43.77 29.83
N SER A 113 49.09 45.08 30.02
CA SER A 113 48.99 46.25 29.10
C SER A 113 49.90 46.27 27.85
N VAL A 114 49.59 47.00 26.76
CA VAL A 114 49.69 48.49 26.55
C VAL A 114 48.88 48.95 25.29
N PRO A 115 48.42 50.24 25.13
CA PRO A 115 47.25 50.57 24.30
C PRO A 115 47.40 51.52 23.07
N LEU A 116 46.34 51.51 22.21
CA LEU A 116 45.65 52.56 21.40
C LEU A 116 46.24 54.01 21.26
N PRO A 117 46.07 54.72 20.10
CA PRO A 117 44.76 55.32 19.72
C PRO A 117 44.42 55.55 18.20
N PRO A 118 43.15 55.90 17.84
CA PRO A 118 42.66 56.16 16.45
C PRO A 118 42.17 57.61 16.17
N LYS A 119 41.78 57.97 14.91
CA LYS A 119 40.81 59.05 14.58
C LYS A 119 40.43 59.28 13.08
N SER A 120 39.12 59.48 12.80
CA SER A 120 38.44 60.39 11.81
C SER A 120 38.76 60.36 10.28
N ALA A 121 37.89 60.75 9.31
CA ALA A 121 36.41 60.92 9.16
C ALA A 121 36.07 61.14 7.61
N PRO A 122 34.90 61.65 7.09
CA PRO A 122 34.24 61.04 5.91
C PRO A 122 34.04 61.96 4.63
N PRO A 123 32.87 62.16 3.95
CA PRO A 123 32.69 61.71 2.54
C PRO A 123 32.08 62.74 1.51
N CYS A 124 31.62 62.24 0.33
CA CYS A 124 30.71 62.84 -0.70
C CYS A 124 31.32 63.76 -1.83
N PRO A 125 30.60 64.14 -2.93
CA PRO A 125 30.09 63.24 -4.01
C PRO A 125 30.09 63.81 -5.49
N THR A 126 29.58 63.02 -6.46
CA THR A 126 28.95 63.37 -7.79
C THR A 126 29.68 64.10 -8.96
N GLN A 127 29.64 63.55 -10.20
CA GLN A 127 29.10 64.15 -11.47
C GLN A 127 29.20 63.21 -12.73
N PRO A 128 28.49 63.46 -13.88
CA PRO A 128 28.29 62.46 -14.98
C PRO A 128 28.47 62.90 -16.49
N ALA A 129 28.50 61.89 -17.40
CA ALA A 129 28.16 61.87 -18.86
C ALA A 129 29.03 62.67 -19.88
N PRO A 130 29.10 62.26 -21.19
CA PRO A 130 28.08 62.58 -22.23
C PRO A 130 27.84 61.49 -23.35
N LEU A 131 27.25 61.87 -24.50
CA LEU A 131 26.55 61.05 -25.53
C LEU A 131 27.16 61.06 -26.97
N THR A 132 26.80 60.08 -27.84
CA THR A 132 26.69 60.22 -29.33
C THR A 132 25.68 59.22 -29.97
N ASN A 133 25.13 59.58 -31.15
CA ASN A 133 23.99 58.99 -31.90
C ASN A 133 24.27 57.63 -32.62
N GLY A 134 23.30 56.89 -33.20
CA GLY A 134 21.84 57.13 -33.44
C GLY A 134 21.02 55.80 -33.49
N ASP A 135 20.01 55.51 -34.32
CA ASP A 135 19.33 56.19 -35.46
C ASP A 135 17.87 55.61 -35.70
N LEU A 136 17.24 55.82 -36.88
CA LEU A 136 15.79 55.60 -37.19
C LEU A 136 15.49 54.31 -38.03
N TYR A 137 14.27 53.72 -38.08
CA TYR A 137 12.96 54.25 -38.55
C TYR A 137 11.69 53.49 -37.98
N PRO A 138 10.46 54.09 -38.01
CA PRO A 138 9.21 53.59 -37.38
C PRO A 138 8.06 53.24 -38.36
N THR A 139 6.80 52.98 -37.90
CA THR A 139 5.50 53.49 -38.47
C THR A 139 4.16 52.93 -37.86
N ILE A 140 3.32 53.83 -37.28
CA ILE A 140 1.82 53.89 -37.19
C ILE A 140 0.96 53.04 -36.20
N LEU A 141 -0.23 53.60 -35.86
CA LEU A 141 -1.21 53.32 -34.76
C LEU A 141 -2.69 53.35 -35.24
N SER A 142 -3.63 52.75 -34.48
CA SER A 142 -5.05 53.21 -34.23
C SER A 142 -5.78 52.18 -33.32
N ASN A 143 -6.28 52.42 -32.10
CA ASN A 143 -7.23 53.39 -31.49
C ASN A 143 -8.75 53.08 -31.64
N GLY A 144 -9.46 53.05 -30.49
CA GLY A 144 -10.92 52.94 -30.32
C GLY A 144 -11.31 52.81 -28.81
N THR A 145 -12.41 53.42 -28.33
CA THR A 145 -12.61 53.77 -26.89
C THR A 145 -13.98 53.36 -26.25
N PRO A 146 -14.09 53.25 -24.90
CA PRO A 146 -15.29 52.79 -24.17
C PRO A 146 -15.98 53.85 -23.25
N ILE A 147 -17.21 53.58 -22.76
CA ILE A 147 -17.97 54.37 -21.74
C ILE A 147 -18.76 53.45 -20.76
N PRO A 148 -19.01 53.79 -19.46
CA PRO A 148 -19.36 52.79 -18.41
C PRO A 148 -20.56 53.11 -17.46
N ASN A 149 -20.75 52.21 -16.48
CA ASN A 149 -21.36 52.36 -15.12
C ASN A 149 -22.90 52.33 -14.87
N GLY A 150 -23.29 51.57 -13.83
CA GLY A 150 -24.59 51.59 -13.13
C GLY A 150 -24.65 50.48 -12.05
N ARG A 151 -25.01 50.78 -10.79
CA ARG A 151 -24.83 49.87 -9.62
C ARG A 151 -25.83 50.11 -8.48
N ILE A 152 -26.68 49.14 -8.14
CA ILE A 152 -27.51 49.10 -6.91
C ILE A 152 -27.60 47.65 -6.36
N THR A 153 -27.64 47.52 -5.03
CA THR A 153 -27.75 46.28 -4.19
C THR A 153 -28.97 46.45 -3.23
N PRO A 154 -29.29 45.65 -2.18
CA PRO A 154 -28.58 44.52 -1.52
C PRO A 154 -29.49 43.35 -1.02
N ALA A 155 -28.98 42.60 -0.02
CA ALA A 155 -29.69 41.78 0.99
C ALA A 155 -30.25 40.40 0.58
N LEU A 156 -30.43 39.41 1.48
CA LEU A 156 -29.63 38.91 2.64
C LEU A 156 -30.40 37.73 3.28
N SER A 157 -29.81 36.53 3.42
CA SER A 157 -30.20 35.51 4.43
C SER A 157 -29.25 34.30 4.38
N THR A 158 -29.13 33.58 5.50
CA THR A 158 -28.00 32.68 5.79
C THR A 158 -28.47 31.27 6.15
N VAL A 159 -27.89 30.24 5.54
CA VAL A 159 -27.73 28.89 6.15
C VAL A 159 -26.39 28.32 5.68
N SER A 160 -25.60 27.79 6.60
CA SER A 160 -24.31 27.11 6.36
C SER A 160 -24.46 25.60 6.49
N VAL A 161 -23.88 24.82 5.56
CA VAL A 161 -23.76 23.37 5.68
C VAL A 161 -22.33 22.94 5.31
N SER A 162 -21.67 22.26 6.25
CA SER A 162 -20.36 21.63 6.07
C SER A 162 -20.48 20.31 5.30
N LEU A 163 -19.57 20.05 4.37
CA LEU A 163 -19.38 18.73 3.76
C LEU A 163 -18.01 18.15 4.11
N ILE A 164 -17.86 17.82 5.40
CA ILE A 164 -16.86 16.85 5.83
C ILE A 164 -17.42 15.48 5.44
N HIS A 165 -16.72 14.74 4.58
CA HIS A 165 -16.98 13.30 4.43
C HIS A 165 -16.26 12.58 5.55
N GLU A 166 -16.87 12.56 6.73
CA GLU A 166 -16.39 11.74 7.84
C GLU A 166 -16.45 10.27 7.43
N ALA A 167 -15.29 9.62 7.35
CA ALA A 167 -15.20 8.17 7.49
C ALA A 167 -15.44 7.80 8.97
N ARG A 168 -16.64 8.13 9.48
CA ARG A 168 -16.94 8.13 10.92
C ARG A 168 -16.94 6.70 11.44
N LEU A 169 -16.09 6.46 12.43
CA LEU A 169 -16.09 5.24 13.23
C LEU A 169 -17.48 5.06 13.85
N GLN A 170 -18.17 3.96 13.54
CA GLN A 170 -19.40 3.60 14.25
C GLN A 170 -19.03 2.94 15.59
N GLN A 171 -18.75 3.77 16.59
CA GLN A 171 -18.69 3.31 17.97
C GLN A 171 -20.08 2.92 18.49
N SER A 172 -20.06 2.02 19.48
CA SER A 172 -21.08 1.84 20.54
C SER A 172 -22.58 1.96 20.17
N LEU A 173 -23.21 0.82 19.88
CA LEU A 173 -24.63 0.59 20.22
C LEU A 173 -24.77 -0.71 21.01
N SER A 174 -24.80 -0.62 22.35
CA SER A 174 -25.23 -1.73 23.24
C SER A 174 -25.75 -1.23 24.61
N THR A 175 -26.72 -0.32 24.57
CA THR A 175 -27.55 0.11 25.73
C THR A 175 -28.95 0.49 25.24
N PRO A 176 -30.00 -0.33 25.50
CA PRO A 176 -31.37 0.05 25.23
C PRO A 176 -31.97 0.90 26.36
N CYS A 177 -32.91 1.79 26.03
CA CYS A 177 -33.77 2.48 27.00
C CYS A 177 -35.15 2.73 26.37
N ASN A 178 -36.23 2.47 27.12
CA ASN A 178 -37.61 2.63 26.66
C ASN A 178 -38.03 4.11 26.57
N GLY A 179 -38.89 4.45 25.60
CA GLY A 179 -39.47 5.79 25.48
C GLY A 179 -40.56 5.92 24.43
N SER A 180 -41.80 5.64 24.82
CA SER A 180 -43.09 6.08 24.22
C SER A 180 -43.33 5.96 22.70
N GLU A 181 -44.42 5.26 22.39
CA GLU A 181 -45.11 5.22 21.09
C GLU A 181 -45.61 6.61 20.65
N GLU A 182 -45.65 6.86 19.33
CA GLU A 182 -46.81 7.53 18.71
C GLU A 182 -46.86 7.22 17.19
N GLU A 183 -48.02 6.78 16.70
CA GLU A 183 -48.25 6.48 15.28
C GLU A 183 -48.81 7.70 14.53
N MET A 184 -48.34 7.97 13.31
CA MET A 184 -49.18 8.66 12.31
C MET A 184 -48.94 8.15 10.87
N HIS A 185 -50.01 7.64 10.26
CA HIS A 185 -50.09 7.44 8.81
C HIS A 185 -50.06 8.77 8.05
N ASN A 186 -49.24 8.86 7.00
CA ASN A 186 -49.74 9.17 5.65
C ASN A 186 -48.69 8.92 4.57
N GLY A 187 -49.11 8.37 3.43
CA GLY A 187 -48.22 8.10 2.29
C GLY A 187 -48.20 9.23 1.26
N GLN A 188 -47.03 9.53 0.70
CA GLN A 188 -46.93 10.29 -0.55
C GLN A 188 -45.70 9.87 -1.38
N VAL A 189 -45.88 9.78 -2.70
CA VAL A 189 -44.88 9.25 -3.63
C VAL A 189 -43.88 10.32 -4.06
N ARG A 190 -42.59 10.07 -3.80
CA ARG A 190 -41.41 10.66 -4.46
C ARG A 190 -40.38 9.53 -4.57
N LYS A 191 -40.04 8.94 -5.72
CA LYS A 191 -39.74 9.46 -7.08
C LYS A 191 -38.38 10.18 -7.14
N GLU A 192 -37.43 9.52 -7.81
CA GLU A 192 -36.21 10.05 -8.46
C GLU A 192 -35.17 10.79 -7.61
N SER A 193 -34.16 10.05 -7.11
CA SER A 193 -32.85 10.57 -6.71
C SER A 193 -31.82 10.36 -7.82
N GLU A 194 -31.46 11.41 -8.56
CA GLU A 194 -30.56 11.34 -9.71
C GLU A 194 -29.09 11.07 -9.33
N TYR A 195 -28.45 10.12 -10.00
CA TYR A 195 -26.98 9.94 -9.94
C TYR A 195 -26.28 11.14 -10.61
N ARG A 196 -25.71 12.05 -9.81
CA ARG A 196 -24.98 13.21 -10.33
C ARG A 196 -23.63 12.84 -10.96
N ARG A 197 -23.68 12.62 -12.28
CA ARG A 197 -22.64 12.91 -13.27
C ARG A 197 -21.49 13.78 -12.74
N PHE A 198 -20.30 13.20 -12.58
CA PHE A 198 -19.07 13.97 -12.36
C PHE A 198 -18.86 14.92 -13.55
N LYS A 199 -18.86 16.22 -13.25
CA LYS A 199 -18.39 17.28 -14.14
C LYS A 199 -17.18 17.93 -13.47
N SER A 200 -16.06 17.98 -14.18
CA SER A 200 -14.89 18.74 -13.75
C SER A 200 -15.14 20.24 -13.96
N GLU A 201 -15.46 20.97 -12.90
CA GLU A 201 -15.44 22.44 -12.89
C GLU A 201 -14.35 22.90 -11.93
N GLY A 202 -13.31 23.51 -12.49
CA GLY A 202 -12.11 23.91 -11.76
C GLY A 202 -12.21 25.32 -11.21
N SER A 203 -11.81 25.48 -9.94
CA SER A 203 -11.32 26.69 -9.27
C SER A 203 -11.87 28.06 -9.70
N THR A 204 -12.56 28.72 -8.77
CA THR A 204 -12.18 30.09 -8.38
C THR A 204 -12.38 30.24 -6.86
N ALA A 205 -11.29 30.48 -6.14
CA ALA A 205 -11.34 30.80 -4.71
C ALA A 205 -11.52 32.31 -4.49
N GLY A 206 -12.28 32.69 -3.47
CA GLY A 206 -12.47 34.08 -3.05
C GLY A 206 -12.74 34.16 -1.56
N ALA A 207 -11.70 34.45 -0.77
CA ALA A 207 -11.79 34.57 0.69
C ALA A 207 -12.39 35.93 1.12
N SER A 208 -12.80 36.04 2.38
CA SER A 208 -13.22 37.30 2.99
C SER A 208 -12.91 37.29 4.50
N LEU A 209 -11.98 38.14 4.92
CA LEU A 209 -11.58 38.35 6.31
C LEU A 209 -12.46 39.40 7.01
N PRO A 210 -12.56 39.33 8.35
CA PRO A 210 -12.31 40.54 9.16
C PRO A 210 -11.54 40.26 10.47
N ALA A 211 -11.01 41.22 11.24
CA ALA A 211 -10.42 42.54 10.93
C ALA A 211 -9.90 43.23 12.23
N ALA A 212 -8.59 43.27 12.48
CA ALA A 212 -7.86 44.08 13.49
C ALA A 212 -6.34 43.78 13.40
N GLU A 213 -5.36 44.64 13.73
CA GLU A 213 -5.36 46.09 13.91
C GLU A 213 -4.05 46.74 13.37
N LYS A 214 -3.83 48.06 13.51
CA LYS A 214 -2.87 48.83 12.69
C LYS A 214 -1.43 48.92 13.24
N THR A 215 -0.44 48.91 12.33
CA THR A 215 0.56 50.00 12.09
C THR A 215 1.22 49.77 10.71
N HIS A 216 1.22 50.71 9.76
CA HIS A 216 2.34 51.62 9.43
C HIS A 216 3.71 50.90 9.30
N MET A 217 4.53 50.99 8.24
CA MET A 217 4.60 51.84 7.01
C MET A 217 5.58 51.13 6.00
N ASP A 218 5.82 51.48 4.72
CA ASP A 218 5.51 52.67 3.89
C ASP A 218 5.57 52.39 2.34
N GLU A 219 5.50 53.47 1.52
CA GLU A 219 6.10 53.76 0.18
C GLU A 219 6.95 52.68 -0.57
N LEU A 220 6.86 52.43 -1.89
CA LEU A 220 6.27 53.17 -3.06
C LEU A 220 5.56 52.24 -4.08
N SER A 221 4.61 52.78 -4.86
CA SER A 221 4.01 52.21 -6.09
C SER A 221 3.99 53.25 -7.23
N PRO A 222 3.63 52.91 -8.50
CA PRO A 222 2.22 53.00 -8.97
C PRO A 222 1.74 51.75 -9.75
N VAL A 223 0.48 51.27 -9.61
CA VAL A 223 -0.78 51.72 -10.28
C VAL A 223 -0.77 51.40 -11.80
N ASP A 224 -1.75 50.67 -12.38
CA ASP A 224 -3.20 50.94 -12.35
C ASP A 224 -4.14 49.70 -12.39
N GLN A 225 -5.45 49.91 -12.18
CA GLN A 225 -6.48 48.87 -12.05
C GLN A 225 -7.64 48.98 -13.06
N ARG A 226 -8.20 47.84 -13.53
CA ARG A 226 -9.64 47.48 -13.39
C ARG A 226 -10.05 46.20 -14.14
N SER A 227 -11.11 45.57 -13.65
CA SER A 227 -11.74 44.36 -14.18
C SER A 227 -13.25 44.53 -14.36
N THR A 228 -13.83 43.98 -15.43
CA THR A 228 -15.29 43.82 -15.58
C THR A 228 -15.63 42.50 -16.28
N SER A 229 -16.46 41.68 -15.63
CA SER A 229 -17.06 40.48 -16.23
C SER A 229 -18.48 40.77 -16.72
N GLY A 230 -18.92 40.09 -17.79
CA GLY A 230 -20.27 40.22 -18.34
C GLY A 230 -20.73 38.91 -18.98
N THR A 231 -21.70 38.23 -18.37
CA THR A 231 -22.19 36.93 -18.83
C THR A 231 -23.15 37.05 -20.00
N ALA A 232 -22.83 36.41 -21.13
CA ALA A 232 -23.76 36.23 -22.25
C ALA A 232 -24.26 34.77 -22.31
N ARG A 233 -25.58 34.57 -22.40
CA ARG A 233 -26.20 33.26 -22.59
C ARG A 233 -26.30 32.92 -24.08
N PHE A 234 -25.61 31.88 -24.52
CA PHE A 234 -26.00 31.06 -25.68
C PHE A 234 -25.93 29.60 -25.22
N LEU A 235 -27.05 28.88 -25.12
CA LEU A 235 -27.83 28.27 -26.21
C LEU A 235 -27.10 27.09 -26.86
N ILE A 236 -27.80 25.96 -26.89
CA ILE A 236 -27.30 24.68 -27.37
C ILE A 236 -27.27 24.70 -28.89
N GLN A 237 -26.08 24.51 -29.47
CA GLN A 237 -25.95 24.02 -30.83
C GLN A 237 -24.74 23.10 -30.92
N GLN A 238 -24.87 22.02 -31.70
CA GLN A 238 -23.81 21.04 -31.90
C GLN A 238 -22.78 21.62 -32.88
N ASP A 239 -21.50 21.64 -32.52
CA ASP A 239 -20.39 21.31 -33.44
C ASP A 239 -19.01 21.32 -32.76
N SER A 240 -18.11 20.46 -33.27
CA SER A 240 -16.64 20.57 -33.22
C SER A 240 -15.96 21.09 -31.93
N VAL A 241 -15.74 20.21 -30.94
CA VAL A 241 -14.75 20.47 -29.87
C VAL A 241 -13.36 20.07 -30.35
N VAL A 242 -12.51 21.06 -30.61
CA VAL A 242 -11.08 20.87 -30.94
C VAL A 242 -10.25 20.87 -29.66
N ASN A 243 -9.35 19.89 -29.48
CA ASN A 243 -8.48 19.79 -28.30
C ASN A 243 -7.69 21.09 -28.05
N PRO A 244 -7.83 21.75 -26.88
CA PRO A 244 -6.93 22.80 -26.44
C PRO A 244 -5.65 22.17 -25.89
N SER A 245 -4.84 21.56 -26.75
CA SER A 245 -3.46 21.22 -26.42
C SER A 245 -2.73 22.52 -26.08
N THR A 246 -2.34 22.69 -24.81
CA THR A 246 -1.74 23.92 -24.27
C THR A 246 -0.29 24.07 -24.74
N LYS A 247 -0.12 24.34 -26.03
CA LYS A 247 1.16 24.70 -26.63
C LYS A 247 1.57 26.07 -26.12
N MET A 248 2.54 26.08 -25.20
CA MET A 248 3.21 27.27 -24.68
C MET A 248 3.58 28.22 -25.83
N SER A 249 3.38 29.53 -25.65
CA SER A 249 3.54 30.49 -26.74
C SER A 249 4.97 30.52 -27.28
N ASN A 250 5.14 30.86 -28.55
CA ASN A 250 6.47 30.99 -29.16
C ASN A 250 7.37 31.97 -28.38
N THR A 251 6.77 33.02 -27.81
CA THR A 251 7.44 34.00 -26.95
C THR A 251 8.03 33.36 -25.68
N GLU A 252 7.24 32.53 -24.99
CA GLU A 252 7.69 31.83 -23.78
C GLU A 252 8.75 30.75 -24.09
N GLN A 253 8.62 30.04 -25.22
CA GLN A 253 9.64 29.10 -25.68
C GLN A 253 10.98 29.81 -25.94
N VAL A 254 10.96 30.96 -26.62
CA VAL A 254 12.16 31.79 -26.85
C VAL A 254 12.73 32.33 -25.54
N ALA A 255 11.90 32.81 -24.61
CA ALA A 255 12.34 33.27 -23.30
C ALA A 255 12.97 32.15 -22.45
N MET A 256 12.42 30.94 -22.51
CA MET A 256 12.95 29.74 -21.85
C MET A 256 14.30 29.33 -22.45
N MET A 257 14.43 29.28 -23.78
CA MET A 257 15.70 28.99 -24.46
C MET A 257 16.77 30.05 -24.15
N HIS A 258 16.41 31.33 -24.12
CA HIS A 258 17.32 32.41 -23.74
C HIS A 258 17.77 32.28 -22.28
N THR A 259 16.85 31.96 -21.36
CA THR A 259 17.15 31.74 -19.94
C THR A 259 18.09 30.55 -19.74
N LEU A 260 17.84 29.43 -20.43
CA LEU A 260 18.70 28.25 -20.43
C LEU A 260 20.11 28.59 -20.92
N LYS A 261 20.24 29.22 -22.10
CA LYS A 261 21.53 29.60 -22.70
C LYS A 261 22.35 30.54 -21.80
N THR A 262 21.71 31.58 -21.26
CA THR A 262 22.38 32.58 -20.41
C THR A 262 22.79 32.03 -19.05
N LYS A 263 21.95 31.18 -18.42
CA LYS A 263 22.34 30.48 -17.20
C LYS A 263 23.44 29.44 -17.44
N LEU A 264 23.34 28.65 -18.51
CA LEU A 264 24.35 27.62 -18.84
C LEU A 264 25.74 28.23 -18.99
N SER A 265 25.89 29.29 -19.80
CA SER A 265 27.19 29.96 -19.97
C SER A 265 27.75 30.53 -18.66
N LYS A 266 26.91 31.19 -17.85
CA LYS A 266 27.31 31.70 -16.52
C LYS A 266 27.73 30.57 -15.57
N TYR A 267 27.05 29.43 -15.62
CA TYR A 267 27.28 28.31 -14.72
C TYR A 267 28.50 27.49 -15.16
N GLN A 268 28.74 27.31 -16.46
CA GLN A 268 29.98 26.76 -17.01
C GLN A 268 31.22 27.55 -16.56
N ALA A 269 31.18 28.88 -16.63
CA ALA A 269 32.30 29.72 -16.18
C ALA A 269 32.59 29.62 -14.67
N MET A 270 31.55 29.47 -13.83
CA MET A 270 31.74 29.22 -12.39
C MET A 270 32.24 27.80 -12.10
N MET A 271 31.88 26.83 -12.95
CA MET A 271 32.34 25.45 -12.85
C MET A 271 33.81 25.33 -13.24
N ASP A 272 34.24 25.93 -14.36
CA ASP A 272 35.65 26.02 -14.76
C ASP A 272 36.49 26.59 -13.62
N LYS A 273 36.09 27.74 -13.04
CA LYS A 273 36.80 28.36 -11.90
C LYS A 273 36.86 27.44 -10.66
N ALA A 274 35.81 26.68 -10.38
CA ALA A 274 35.83 25.72 -9.27
C ALA A 274 36.81 24.55 -9.53
N PHE A 275 37.03 24.18 -10.80
CA PHE A 275 38.03 23.19 -11.18
C PHE A 275 39.45 23.74 -11.32
N GLU A 276 39.63 25.06 -11.55
CA GLU A 276 40.91 25.75 -11.33
C GLU A 276 41.34 25.68 -9.85
N GLU A 277 40.38 25.79 -8.92
CA GLU A 277 40.62 25.68 -7.48
C GLU A 277 41.01 24.23 -7.09
N ILE A 278 40.25 23.23 -7.56
CA ILE A 278 40.58 21.80 -7.40
C ILE A 278 41.96 21.45 -8.01
N ALA A 279 42.37 22.12 -9.09
CA ALA A 279 43.63 21.86 -9.78
C ALA A 279 44.88 22.29 -8.97
N LYS A 280 44.73 22.98 -7.83
CA LYS A 280 45.83 23.32 -6.92
C LYS A 280 46.34 22.13 -6.10
N VAL A 281 45.63 21.00 -6.08
CA VAL A 281 46.00 19.73 -5.41
C VAL A 281 46.03 19.78 -3.88
N GLU A 282 46.13 20.96 -3.26
CA GLU A 282 45.94 21.14 -1.81
C GLU A 282 44.51 20.79 -1.35
N ASP A 283 44.38 20.01 -0.27
CA ASP A 283 43.11 19.47 0.22
C ASP A 283 42.06 20.57 0.49
N ALA A 284 42.48 21.74 1.01
CA ALA A 284 41.59 22.86 1.30
C ALA A 284 40.92 23.40 0.03
N ASN A 285 41.70 23.55 -1.05
CA ASN A 285 41.24 24.08 -2.34
C ASN A 285 40.38 23.05 -3.09
N ILE A 286 40.67 21.75 -2.93
CA ILE A 286 39.80 20.66 -3.40
C ILE A 286 38.45 20.69 -2.66
N ILE A 287 38.46 20.87 -1.32
CA ILE A 287 37.24 20.98 -0.50
C ILE A 287 36.42 22.22 -0.90
N GLU A 288 37.06 23.37 -1.07
CA GLU A 288 36.38 24.61 -1.49
C GLU A 288 35.79 24.46 -2.90
N GLY A 289 36.58 24.03 -3.89
CA GLY A 289 36.11 23.84 -5.26
C GLY A 289 34.98 22.82 -5.37
N CYS A 290 35.07 21.67 -4.68
CA CYS A 290 33.97 20.71 -4.61
C CYS A 290 32.72 21.31 -3.94
N THR A 291 32.89 22.11 -2.88
CA THR A 291 31.78 22.83 -2.23
C THR A 291 31.13 23.86 -3.17
N ILE A 292 31.90 24.54 -4.02
CA ILE A 292 31.38 25.46 -5.05
C ILE A 292 30.57 24.68 -6.10
N VAL A 293 31.12 23.58 -6.64
CA VAL A 293 30.39 22.74 -7.62
C VAL A 293 29.10 22.16 -7.03
N ARG A 294 29.12 21.71 -5.77
CA ARG A 294 27.94 21.22 -5.05
C ARG A 294 26.87 22.30 -4.87
N LYS A 295 27.25 23.50 -4.43
CA LYS A 295 26.33 24.66 -4.31
C LYS A 295 25.79 25.07 -5.68
N LEU A 296 26.60 25.01 -6.73
CA LEU A 296 26.19 25.30 -8.10
C LEU A 296 25.14 24.30 -8.61
N MET A 297 25.38 22.99 -8.48
CA MET A 297 24.43 21.97 -8.93
C MET A 297 23.09 22.05 -8.20
N ARG A 298 23.07 22.30 -6.88
CA ARG A 298 21.82 22.58 -6.14
C ARG A 298 21.06 23.79 -6.71
N LYS A 299 21.76 24.86 -7.08
CA LYS A 299 21.16 26.07 -7.68
C LYS A 299 20.69 25.86 -9.14
N VAL A 300 21.26 24.87 -9.83
CA VAL A 300 20.81 24.40 -11.14
C VAL A 300 19.52 23.60 -11.00
N TRP A 301 19.53 22.57 -10.15
CA TRP A 301 18.39 21.71 -9.87
C TRP A 301 17.17 22.49 -9.35
N ASN A 302 17.39 23.55 -8.55
CA ASN A 302 16.35 24.45 -8.06
C ASN A 302 16.02 25.62 -9.02
N THR A 303 16.46 25.62 -10.29
CA THR A 303 16.08 26.67 -11.26
C THR A 303 14.73 26.34 -11.92
N PRO A 304 13.67 27.17 -11.76
CA PRO A 304 12.35 26.88 -12.35
C PRO A 304 12.37 26.71 -13.87
N LYS A 305 11.48 25.84 -14.37
CA LYS A 305 11.21 25.49 -15.79
C LYS A 305 12.38 24.88 -16.59
N VAL A 306 13.63 25.22 -16.31
CA VAL A 306 14.82 24.76 -17.08
C VAL A 306 15.83 23.92 -16.27
N SER A 307 15.52 23.56 -15.02
CA SER A 307 16.43 22.82 -14.11
C SER A 307 17.03 21.57 -14.75
N ALA A 308 16.19 20.65 -15.23
CA ALA A 308 16.65 19.37 -15.76
C ALA A 308 17.54 19.50 -17.01
N ASP A 309 17.23 20.43 -17.91
CA ASP A 309 18.02 20.62 -19.14
C ASP A 309 19.37 21.28 -18.82
N LEU A 310 19.35 22.25 -17.90
CA LEU A 310 20.54 22.94 -17.40
C LEU A 310 21.44 22.00 -16.56
N ALA A 311 20.85 21.07 -15.80
CA ALA A 311 21.56 20.05 -15.02
C ALA A 311 22.22 19.01 -15.92
N ASN A 312 21.49 18.49 -16.91
CA ASN A 312 22.06 17.55 -17.89
C ASN A 312 23.18 18.22 -18.69
N ALA A 313 22.97 19.42 -19.23
CA ALA A 313 24.00 20.15 -19.98
C ALA A 313 25.27 20.45 -19.15
N LEU A 314 25.17 20.64 -17.83
CA LEU A 314 26.33 20.77 -16.95
C LEU A 314 26.96 19.42 -16.58
N CYS A 315 26.17 18.36 -16.42
CA CYS A 315 26.69 17.00 -16.28
C CYS A 315 27.47 16.56 -17.53
N ASP A 316 27.02 16.98 -18.71
CA ASP A 316 27.67 16.74 -19.99
C ASP A 316 28.98 17.54 -20.08
N TYR A 317 28.94 18.83 -19.74
CA TYR A 317 30.12 19.69 -19.64
C TYR A 317 31.20 19.14 -18.67
N LEU A 318 30.79 18.55 -17.54
CA LEU A 318 31.70 17.89 -16.61
C LEU A 318 32.43 16.69 -17.26
N ARG A 319 31.81 15.98 -18.20
CA ARG A 319 32.48 14.91 -18.97
C ARG A 319 33.38 15.49 -20.06
N ASP A 320 32.91 16.47 -20.81
CA ASP A 320 33.65 17.12 -21.91
C ASP A 320 34.93 17.84 -21.45
N ARG A 321 34.98 18.28 -20.19
CA ARG A 321 36.14 18.90 -19.53
C ARG A 321 37.08 17.92 -18.80
N ASP A 322 36.82 16.60 -18.87
CA ASP A 322 37.43 15.56 -18.00
C ASP A 322 37.29 15.81 -16.48
N TYR A 323 36.44 16.77 -16.08
CA TYR A 323 36.21 17.16 -14.68
C TYR A 323 35.54 16.05 -13.86
N PHE A 324 34.62 15.29 -14.48
CA PHE A 324 33.95 14.15 -13.86
C PHE A 324 34.92 12.99 -13.57
N ASP A 325 35.84 12.71 -14.48
CA ASP A 325 36.86 11.67 -14.32
C ASP A 325 37.87 12.02 -13.21
N LYS A 326 38.23 13.30 -13.06
CA LYS A 326 39.01 13.82 -11.91
C LYS A 326 38.28 13.59 -10.58
N LEU A 327 37.00 13.97 -10.47
CA LEU A 327 36.19 13.75 -9.26
C LEU A 327 36.13 12.27 -8.87
N ILE A 328 35.85 11.39 -9.84
CA ILE A 328 35.80 9.94 -9.60
C ILE A 328 37.16 9.42 -9.11
N LYS A 329 38.26 9.83 -9.74
CA LYS A 329 39.62 9.43 -9.34
C LYS A 329 39.98 9.88 -7.92
N MET A 330 39.62 11.09 -7.51
CA MET A 330 39.83 11.56 -6.14
C MET A 330 38.97 10.77 -5.13
N PHE A 331 37.71 10.51 -5.47
CA PHE A 331 36.80 9.72 -4.63
C PHE A 331 37.30 8.27 -4.41
N ILE A 332 37.74 7.58 -5.48
CA ILE A 332 38.18 6.17 -5.41
C ILE A 332 39.66 5.99 -5.00
N SER A 333 40.40 7.07 -4.74
CA SER A 333 41.83 7.00 -4.41
C SER A 333 42.06 6.30 -3.07
N PRO A 334 42.96 5.30 -2.98
CA PRO A 334 43.32 4.69 -1.70
C PRO A 334 44.17 5.63 -0.83
N ASN A 335 44.92 6.55 -1.45
CA ASN A 335 45.92 7.38 -0.75
C ASN A 335 45.30 8.59 -0.02
N THR A 336 43.99 8.86 -0.17
CA THR A 336 43.29 9.94 0.55
C THR A 336 42.95 9.58 2.00
N ALA A 337 43.64 8.61 2.61
CA ALA A 337 43.48 8.26 4.02
C ALA A 337 43.79 9.44 4.97
N ALA A 338 44.65 10.37 4.54
CA ALA A 338 44.92 11.63 5.25
C ALA A 338 43.78 12.65 5.22
N CYS A 339 42.81 12.52 4.29
CA CYS A 339 41.71 13.47 4.14
C CYS A 339 40.39 12.78 3.72
N ASP A 340 39.72 12.17 4.72
CA ASP A 340 38.33 11.69 4.57
C ASP A 340 37.38 12.81 4.09
N GLN A 341 37.68 14.07 4.39
CA GLN A 341 36.85 15.23 4.01
C GLN A 341 36.89 15.54 2.50
N VAL A 342 38.06 15.44 1.84
CA VAL A 342 38.14 15.54 0.36
C VAL A 342 37.29 14.45 -0.29
N ARG A 343 37.37 13.21 0.22
CA ARG A 343 36.55 12.10 -0.29
C ARG A 343 35.05 12.38 -0.11
N MET A 344 34.65 12.94 1.04
CA MET A 344 33.27 13.33 1.30
C MET A 344 32.76 14.39 0.32
N GLU A 345 33.49 15.50 0.12
CA GLU A 345 33.03 16.56 -0.78
C GLU A 345 33.05 16.14 -2.26
N CYS A 346 34.04 15.33 -2.70
CA CYS A 346 33.97 14.69 -4.01
C CYS A 346 32.73 13.80 -4.16
N GLY A 347 32.44 12.96 -3.16
CA GLY A 347 31.26 12.09 -3.15
C GLY A 347 29.94 12.86 -3.23
N LYS A 348 29.81 13.95 -2.47
CA LYS A 348 28.62 14.83 -2.53
C LYS A 348 28.48 15.55 -3.87
N VAL A 349 29.56 15.80 -4.62
CA VAL A 349 29.44 16.30 -6.00
C VAL A 349 29.00 15.19 -6.96
N LEU A 350 29.52 13.96 -6.81
CA LEU A 350 29.10 12.82 -7.64
C LEU A 350 27.60 12.51 -7.48
N GLU A 351 27.07 12.65 -6.27
CA GLU A 351 25.64 12.54 -5.95
C GLU A 351 24.79 13.52 -6.78
N GLU A 352 25.08 14.83 -6.68
CA GLU A 352 24.34 15.91 -7.35
C GLU A 352 24.45 15.83 -8.89
N CYS A 353 25.46 15.14 -9.40
CA CYS A 353 25.75 14.95 -10.83
C CYS A 353 25.26 13.59 -11.38
N THR A 354 24.29 12.92 -10.74
CA THR A 354 23.78 11.62 -11.21
C THR A 354 22.79 11.76 -12.39
N SER A 355 23.30 12.06 -13.59
CA SER A 355 22.54 11.94 -14.85
C SER A 355 22.66 10.53 -15.46
N SER A 356 21.74 10.18 -16.36
CA SER A 356 21.76 8.90 -17.09
C SER A 356 23.09 8.70 -17.87
N ALA A 357 23.53 9.72 -18.60
CA ALA A 357 24.81 9.71 -19.33
C ALA A 357 26.04 9.66 -18.41
N ASN A 358 25.98 10.21 -17.19
CA ASN A 358 27.04 10.07 -16.19
C ASN A 358 27.10 8.64 -15.61
N LEU A 359 25.96 7.98 -15.41
CA LEU A 359 25.92 6.55 -15.02
C LEU A 359 26.45 5.64 -16.13
N GLU A 360 26.08 5.88 -17.39
CA GLU A 360 26.65 5.17 -18.54
C GLU A 360 28.17 5.37 -18.63
N TYR A 361 28.67 6.60 -18.45
CA TYR A 361 30.11 6.88 -18.43
C TYR A 361 30.85 6.13 -17.29
N ILE A 362 30.27 6.08 -16.08
CA ILE A 362 30.80 5.30 -14.95
C ILE A 362 30.91 3.80 -15.29
N VAL A 363 29.91 3.25 -15.97
CA VAL A 363 29.88 1.83 -16.40
C VAL A 363 30.91 1.59 -17.51
N ASN A 364 30.93 2.41 -18.55
CA ASN A 364 31.84 2.27 -19.69
C ASN A 364 33.32 2.46 -19.30
N LYS A 365 33.61 3.30 -18.29
CA LYS A 365 34.97 3.43 -17.69
C LYS A 365 35.28 2.37 -16.62
N SER A 366 34.38 1.41 -16.36
CA SER A 366 34.52 0.37 -15.33
C SER A 366 34.76 0.90 -13.90
N TYR A 367 34.22 2.07 -13.58
CA TYR A 367 34.33 2.66 -12.23
C TYR A 367 33.29 2.11 -11.24
N THR A 368 32.17 1.53 -11.71
CA THR A 368 31.01 1.14 -10.89
C THR A 368 31.37 0.35 -9.63
N LYS A 369 32.15 -0.73 -9.74
CA LYS A 369 32.55 -1.55 -8.58
C LYS A 369 33.49 -0.82 -7.63
N LYS A 370 34.34 0.09 -8.13
CA LYS A 370 35.28 0.89 -7.31
C LYS A 370 34.52 1.94 -6.48
N ILE A 371 33.58 2.65 -7.11
CA ILE A 371 32.70 3.61 -6.42
C ILE A 371 31.83 2.88 -5.39
N MET A 372 31.27 1.71 -5.73
CA MET A 372 30.47 0.90 -4.80
C MET A 372 31.25 0.48 -3.54
N ILE A 373 32.47 -0.08 -3.71
CA ILE A 373 33.32 -0.50 -2.58
C ILE A 373 33.67 0.69 -1.66
N VAL A 374 33.93 1.87 -2.23
CA VAL A 374 34.24 3.07 -1.45
C VAL A 374 32.99 3.64 -0.77
N ALA A 375 31.83 3.64 -1.44
CA ALA A 375 30.58 4.07 -0.85
C ALA A 375 30.21 3.22 0.38
N MET A 376 30.38 1.89 0.34
CA MET A 376 30.13 1.02 1.50
C MET A 376 31.09 1.27 2.69
N LYS A 377 32.28 1.87 2.45
CA LYS A 377 33.21 2.29 3.51
C LYS A 377 32.82 3.63 4.17
N LEU A 378 31.89 4.40 3.60
CA LEU A 378 31.36 5.63 4.20
C LEU A 378 30.30 5.26 5.26
N ASN A 379 30.75 4.89 6.46
CA ASN A 379 29.85 4.40 7.50
C ASN A 379 30.14 4.94 8.92
N LYS A 380 31.14 5.82 9.11
CA LYS A 380 31.58 6.31 10.42
C LYS A 380 30.66 7.37 11.04
N THR A 381 29.97 8.17 10.22
CA THR A 381 29.12 9.30 10.66
C THR A 381 27.78 9.32 9.92
N PRO A 382 26.74 10.03 10.41
CA PRO A 382 25.46 10.12 9.72
C PRO A 382 25.53 10.70 8.30
N ASP A 383 26.35 11.74 8.06
CA ASP A 383 26.57 12.30 6.71
C ASP A 383 27.26 11.29 5.77
N GLN A 384 28.22 10.51 6.29
CA GLN A 384 28.82 9.39 5.55
C GLN A 384 27.79 8.32 5.19
N GLN A 385 26.97 7.89 6.16
CA GLN A 385 25.95 6.86 6.00
C GLN A 385 24.86 7.27 5.00
N ARG A 386 24.38 8.52 5.10
CA ARG A 386 23.43 9.11 4.14
C ARG A 386 24.02 9.21 2.73
N LEU A 387 25.26 9.69 2.60
CA LEU A 387 25.95 9.77 1.30
C LEU A 387 26.20 8.38 0.69
N SER A 388 26.54 7.39 1.54
CA SER A 388 26.69 5.99 1.15
C SER A 388 25.42 5.47 0.48
N LEU A 389 24.28 5.57 1.17
CA LEU A 389 22.98 5.13 0.66
C LEU A 389 22.58 5.86 -0.63
N SER A 390 22.83 7.16 -0.72
CA SER A 390 22.56 7.95 -1.92
C SER A 390 23.38 7.48 -3.13
N LEU A 391 24.71 7.38 -2.99
CA LEU A 391 25.60 6.92 -4.06
C LEU A 391 25.28 5.48 -4.47
N ILE A 392 24.97 4.60 -3.51
CA ILE A 392 24.53 3.23 -3.77
C ILE A 392 23.23 3.22 -4.59
N GLY A 393 22.18 3.89 -4.11
CA GLY A 393 20.88 3.97 -4.78
C GLY A 393 20.96 4.61 -6.17
N ASN A 394 21.91 5.53 -6.37
CA ASN A 394 22.19 6.15 -7.67
C ASN A 394 22.87 5.18 -8.66
N LEU A 395 23.88 4.39 -8.24
CA LEU A 395 24.56 3.41 -9.11
C LEU A 395 23.63 2.31 -9.64
N PHE A 396 22.54 2.00 -8.95
CA PHE A 396 21.53 1.05 -9.41
C PHE A 396 20.65 1.56 -10.55
N LYS A 397 20.53 2.88 -10.77
CA LYS A 397 19.65 3.48 -11.81
C LYS A 397 20.17 3.34 -13.26
N HIS A 398 21.03 2.36 -13.55
CA HIS A 398 21.55 2.10 -14.89
C HIS A 398 20.77 0.97 -15.60
N SER A 399 21.17 -0.29 -15.42
CA SER A 399 20.60 -1.42 -16.16
C SER A 399 20.58 -2.72 -15.37
N ASN A 400 19.64 -3.61 -15.72
CA ASN A 400 19.40 -4.86 -15.02
C ASN A 400 20.65 -5.75 -14.87
N ALA A 401 21.61 -5.68 -15.81
CA ALA A 401 22.87 -6.40 -15.75
C ALA A 401 23.84 -5.80 -14.73
N VAL A 402 23.95 -4.46 -14.68
CA VAL A 402 24.76 -3.76 -13.68
C VAL A 402 24.21 -4.03 -12.28
N SER A 403 22.89 -3.86 -12.09
CA SER A 403 22.21 -4.16 -10.83
C SER A 403 22.48 -5.58 -10.32
N LEU A 404 22.34 -6.59 -11.19
CA LEU A 404 22.62 -7.98 -10.83
C LEU A 404 24.08 -8.19 -10.39
N SER A 405 25.04 -7.55 -11.05
CA SER A 405 26.47 -7.62 -10.72
C SER A 405 26.88 -6.89 -9.44
N LEU A 406 26.00 -6.02 -8.91
CA LEU A 406 26.17 -5.29 -7.65
C LEU A 406 25.50 -6.03 -6.47
N ILE A 407 24.38 -6.72 -6.71
CA ILE A 407 23.70 -7.60 -5.72
C ILE A 407 24.57 -8.80 -5.30
N GLU A 408 25.63 -9.10 -6.06
CA GLU A 408 26.66 -10.10 -5.72
C GLU A 408 27.75 -9.55 -4.78
N THR A 409 27.59 -8.32 -4.30
CA THR A 409 28.34 -7.75 -3.16
C THR A 409 27.40 -7.59 -1.97
N ASP A 410 27.95 -7.45 -0.75
CA ASP A 410 27.18 -7.29 0.50
C ASP A 410 26.42 -5.95 0.62
N VAL A 411 26.19 -5.24 -0.49
CA VAL A 411 25.50 -3.95 -0.56
C VAL A 411 24.10 -3.97 0.04
N ILE A 412 23.36 -5.09 -0.08
CA ILE A 412 22.03 -5.23 0.51
C ILE A 412 22.11 -5.30 2.04
N ASP A 413 23.07 -6.06 2.57
CA ASP A 413 23.33 -6.15 4.01
C ASP A 413 23.87 -4.84 4.57
N HIS A 414 24.71 -4.12 3.81
CA HIS A 414 25.19 -2.78 4.14
C HIS A 414 24.03 -1.76 4.24
N ILE A 415 23.09 -1.76 3.29
CA ILE A 415 21.88 -0.92 3.37
C ILE A 415 21.09 -1.24 4.63
N ILE A 416 20.80 -2.52 4.89
CA ILE A 416 20.07 -2.99 6.07
C ILE A 416 20.78 -2.54 7.37
N LEU A 417 22.09 -2.78 7.47
CA LEU A 417 22.89 -2.41 8.63
C LEU A 417 22.96 -0.90 8.83
N THR A 418 22.97 -0.11 7.76
CA THR A 418 23.06 1.35 7.82
C THR A 418 21.79 1.96 8.41
N PHE A 419 20.60 1.66 7.87
CA PHE A 419 19.37 2.22 8.45
C PHE A 419 19.03 1.61 9.81
N LYS A 420 19.37 0.33 10.06
CA LYS A 420 19.20 -0.30 11.39
C LYS A 420 20.03 0.40 12.49
N ARG A 421 21.16 1.01 12.13
CA ARG A 421 22.03 1.77 13.07
C ARG A 421 21.54 3.19 13.37
N ALA A 422 20.64 3.73 12.55
CA ALA A 422 20.13 5.09 12.70
C ALA A 422 18.60 5.15 12.48
N PRO A 423 17.81 4.42 13.30
CA PRO A 423 16.35 4.39 13.16
C PRO A 423 15.73 5.78 13.34
N GLU A 424 16.25 6.60 14.26
CA GLU A 424 15.73 7.95 14.55
C GLU A 424 16.26 9.03 13.57
N CYS A 425 16.73 8.66 12.38
CA CYS A 425 17.33 9.60 11.42
C CYS A 425 16.57 9.61 10.08
N PRO A 426 15.56 10.50 9.90
CA PRO A 426 14.73 10.55 8.70
C PRO A 426 15.54 10.67 7.40
N ASP A 427 16.65 11.40 7.38
CA ASP A 427 17.45 11.55 6.16
C ASP A 427 18.14 10.24 5.74
N ILE A 428 18.62 9.43 6.69
CA ILE A 428 19.16 8.09 6.41
C ILE A 428 18.05 7.14 5.97
N LEU A 429 16.88 7.18 6.63
CA LEU A 429 15.71 6.37 6.29
C LEU A 429 15.20 6.65 4.86
N ARG A 430 15.06 7.93 4.48
CA ARG A 430 14.65 8.36 3.13
C ARG A 430 15.58 7.82 2.06
N HIS A 431 16.90 7.99 2.26
CA HIS A 431 17.90 7.50 1.32
C HIS A 431 17.94 5.96 1.25
N ALA A 432 17.69 5.25 2.36
CA ALA A 432 17.57 3.79 2.38
C ALA A 432 16.33 3.30 1.61
N ALA A 433 15.16 3.89 1.86
CA ALA A 433 13.91 3.55 1.17
C ALA A 433 14.01 3.82 -0.33
N LEU A 434 14.55 4.99 -0.74
CA LEU A 434 14.81 5.33 -2.14
C LEU A 434 15.84 4.40 -2.79
N ALA A 435 16.92 4.03 -2.09
CA ALA A 435 17.90 3.07 -2.60
C ALA A 435 17.25 1.69 -2.84
N LEU A 436 16.44 1.18 -1.90
CA LEU A 436 15.71 -0.09 -2.07
C LEU A 436 14.69 -0.02 -3.21
N ALA A 437 13.96 1.09 -3.36
CA ALA A 437 13.04 1.30 -4.49
C ALA A 437 13.79 1.27 -5.85
N ASN A 438 14.88 2.02 -5.97
CA ASN A 438 15.71 2.04 -7.19
C ASN A 438 16.30 0.66 -7.49
N ILE A 439 16.86 -0.02 -6.48
CA ILE A 439 17.35 -1.40 -6.60
C ILE A 439 16.25 -2.31 -7.16
N LEU A 440 15.05 -2.27 -6.58
CA LEU A 440 13.96 -3.16 -6.98
C LEU A 440 13.43 -2.83 -8.38
N LEU A 441 13.31 -1.56 -8.77
CA LEU A 441 12.87 -1.14 -10.11
C LEU A 441 13.90 -1.47 -11.21
N TYR A 442 15.20 -1.36 -10.90
CA TYR A 442 16.29 -1.58 -11.86
C TYR A 442 16.88 -3.00 -11.85
N THR A 443 16.24 -3.95 -11.16
CA THR A 443 16.73 -5.34 -11.05
C THR A 443 15.80 -6.35 -11.74
N CYS A 444 16.41 -7.33 -12.44
CA CYS A 444 15.72 -8.45 -13.07
C CYS A 444 15.09 -9.44 -12.05
N PHE A 445 14.34 -10.42 -12.53
CA PHE A 445 13.71 -11.44 -11.68
C PHE A 445 14.70 -12.16 -10.74
N GLU A 446 15.83 -12.63 -11.26
CA GLU A 446 16.81 -13.39 -10.46
C GLU A 446 17.48 -12.51 -9.39
N GLY A 447 17.76 -11.24 -9.70
CA GLY A 447 18.28 -10.31 -8.70
C GLY A 447 17.23 -9.96 -7.63
N LYS A 448 15.95 -9.76 -8.00
CA LYS A 448 14.85 -9.60 -7.03
C LYS A 448 14.75 -10.81 -6.10
N LYS A 449 14.90 -12.03 -6.64
CA LYS A 449 14.95 -13.28 -5.88
C LYS A 449 16.11 -13.33 -4.88
N LYS A 450 17.33 -12.90 -5.26
CA LYS A 450 18.47 -12.73 -4.32
C LYS A 450 18.18 -11.69 -3.22
N ILE A 451 17.60 -10.54 -3.58
CA ILE A 451 17.24 -9.47 -2.63
C ILE A 451 16.20 -9.97 -1.60
N ILE A 452 15.19 -10.72 -2.04
CA ILE A 452 14.12 -11.23 -1.17
C ILE A 452 14.63 -12.30 -0.20
N GLN A 453 15.67 -13.07 -0.56
CA GLN A 453 16.33 -14.00 0.36
C GLN A 453 16.97 -13.29 1.59
N LYS A 454 17.23 -11.98 1.51
CA LYS A 454 17.71 -11.14 2.62
C LYS A 454 16.58 -10.58 3.53
N LYS A 455 15.35 -11.10 3.42
CA LYS A 455 14.16 -10.65 4.19
C LYS A 455 13.79 -9.17 3.98
N ILE A 456 13.98 -8.67 2.76
CA ILE A 456 13.65 -7.29 2.41
C ILE A 456 12.15 -6.94 2.55
N PRO A 457 11.17 -7.83 2.30
CA PRO A 457 9.76 -7.54 2.61
C PRO A 457 9.52 -7.19 4.09
N GLU A 458 10.17 -7.92 5.00
CA GLU A 458 10.16 -7.64 6.45
C GLU A 458 10.84 -6.30 6.75
N TRP A 459 12.05 -6.05 6.26
CA TRP A 459 12.74 -4.76 6.45
C TRP A 459 11.97 -3.56 5.88
N LEU A 460 11.22 -3.74 4.79
CA LEU A 460 10.35 -2.72 4.23
C LEU A 460 9.12 -2.43 5.12
N PHE A 461 8.71 -3.33 6.02
CA PHE A 461 7.72 -3.00 7.05
C PHE A 461 8.25 -1.93 7.99
N PHE A 462 9.50 -2.07 8.46
CA PHE A 462 10.12 -1.06 9.32
C PHE A 462 10.15 0.32 8.64
N LEU A 463 10.54 0.39 7.36
CA LEU A 463 10.57 1.66 6.62
C LEU A 463 9.16 2.21 6.31
N ALA A 464 8.17 1.36 6.01
CA ALA A 464 6.79 1.76 5.77
C ALA A 464 5.98 2.09 7.05
N SER A 465 6.56 1.88 8.23
CA SER A 465 5.98 2.22 9.55
C SER A 465 6.66 3.40 10.24
N GLN A 466 7.59 4.08 9.55
CA GLN A 466 8.17 5.34 10.04
C GLN A 466 7.16 6.48 9.98
N ALA A 467 7.34 7.49 10.83
CA ALA A 467 6.53 8.72 10.79
C ALA A 467 6.82 9.61 9.57
N ASP A 468 7.99 9.46 8.94
CA ASP A 468 8.39 10.26 7.77
C ASP A 468 7.74 9.78 6.47
N ASP A 469 6.83 10.58 5.91
CA ASP A 469 6.05 10.20 4.73
C ASP A 469 6.87 9.98 3.46
N VAL A 470 8.03 10.62 3.32
CA VAL A 470 8.95 10.35 2.19
C VAL A 470 9.55 8.95 2.29
N THR A 471 9.93 8.52 3.50
CA THR A 471 10.36 7.13 3.77
C THR A 471 9.22 6.14 3.52
N ARG A 472 8.02 6.42 4.05
CA ARG A 472 6.82 5.58 3.84
C ARG A 472 6.51 5.42 2.35
N TYR A 473 6.55 6.51 1.60
CA TYR A 473 6.30 6.58 0.16
C TYR A 473 7.25 5.69 -0.65
N TYR A 474 8.57 5.86 -0.49
CA TYR A 474 9.54 5.03 -1.21
C TYR A 474 9.52 3.57 -0.74
N ALA A 475 9.22 3.31 0.53
CA ALA A 475 8.97 1.95 1.02
C ALA A 475 7.74 1.33 0.35
N CYS A 476 6.63 2.06 0.19
CA CYS A 476 5.44 1.59 -0.53
C CYS A 476 5.77 1.29 -2.01
N ILE A 477 6.53 2.13 -2.70
CA ILE A 477 6.99 1.87 -4.08
C ILE A 477 7.84 0.59 -4.14
N ALA A 478 8.79 0.41 -3.23
CA ALA A 478 9.61 -0.80 -3.14
C ALA A 478 8.77 -2.07 -2.91
N VAL A 479 7.84 -2.02 -1.96
CA VAL A 479 6.90 -3.11 -1.62
C VAL A 479 6.04 -3.48 -2.82
N CYS A 480 5.38 -2.50 -3.44
CA CYS A 480 4.53 -2.71 -4.60
C CYS A 480 5.31 -3.18 -5.84
N THR A 481 6.59 -2.78 -5.98
CA THR A 481 7.49 -3.32 -7.01
C THR A 481 7.74 -4.81 -6.83
N ILE A 482 7.88 -5.31 -5.59
CA ILE A 482 7.97 -6.76 -5.30
C ILE A 482 6.63 -7.44 -5.59
N VAL A 483 5.53 -6.90 -5.08
CA VAL A 483 4.17 -7.45 -5.23
C VAL A 483 3.71 -7.50 -6.70
N SER A 484 4.27 -6.67 -7.58
CA SER A 484 4.03 -6.74 -9.03
C SER A 484 4.45 -8.09 -9.65
N VAL A 485 5.36 -8.82 -9.00
CA VAL A 485 5.80 -10.16 -9.40
C VAL A 485 5.02 -11.21 -8.60
N LYS A 486 4.06 -11.86 -9.25
CA LYS A 486 3.10 -12.81 -8.64
C LYS A 486 3.74 -13.93 -7.79
N GLU A 487 4.95 -14.37 -8.12
CA GLU A 487 5.68 -15.39 -7.36
C GLU A 487 6.15 -14.91 -5.98
N PHE A 488 6.31 -13.59 -5.78
CA PHE A 488 6.76 -12.99 -4.53
C PHE A 488 5.61 -12.47 -3.65
N GLU A 489 4.39 -12.37 -4.19
CA GLU A 489 3.18 -11.94 -3.46
C GLU A 489 2.98 -12.69 -2.12
N PRO A 490 3.16 -14.03 -2.01
CA PRO A 490 2.97 -14.74 -0.74
C PRO A 490 3.98 -14.34 0.35
N LEU A 491 5.17 -13.84 -0.03
CA LEU A 491 6.22 -13.44 0.92
C LEU A 491 5.92 -12.06 1.50
N VAL A 492 5.52 -11.09 0.66
CA VAL A 492 5.10 -9.76 1.12
C VAL A 492 3.78 -9.83 1.90
N ARG A 493 2.88 -10.75 1.54
CA ARG A 493 1.67 -11.02 2.33
C ARG A 493 2.01 -11.58 3.72
N LYS A 494 3.13 -12.29 3.88
CA LYS A 494 3.59 -12.82 5.18
C LYS A 494 4.28 -11.76 6.05
N SER A 495 4.91 -10.74 5.46
CA SER A 495 5.49 -9.61 6.21
C SER A 495 4.47 -8.55 6.61
N ASP A 496 3.19 -8.70 6.21
CA ASP A 496 2.08 -7.76 6.41
C ASP A 496 2.26 -6.34 5.84
N THR A 497 3.44 -6.00 5.31
CA THR A 497 3.82 -4.69 4.76
C THR A 497 2.83 -4.13 3.74
N MET A 498 2.18 -4.99 2.97
CA MET A 498 1.18 -4.62 1.97
C MET A 498 -0.06 -3.93 2.59
N LYS A 499 -0.39 -4.20 3.87
CA LYS A 499 -1.48 -3.54 4.61
C LYS A 499 -1.24 -2.04 4.82
N LEU A 500 0.02 -1.60 4.79
CA LEU A 500 0.40 -0.21 5.11
C LEU A 500 0.25 0.74 3.93
N VAL A 501 0.23 0.19 2.71
CA VAL A 501 0.19 0.94 1.45
C VAL A 501 -1.13 1.70 1.29
N GLU A 502 -2.25 1.02 1.51
CA GLU A 502 -3.58 1.57 1.25
C GLU A 502 -3.95 2.72 2.22
N PRO A 503 -3.74 2.63 3.55
CA PRO A 503 -3.95 3.76 4.46
C PRO A 503 -3.04 4.96 4.14
N PHE A 504 -1.77 4.72 3.79
CA PHE A 504 -0.85 5.79 3.40
C PHE A 504 -1.39 6.58 2.20
N LEU A 505 -1.88 5.91 1.16
CA LEU A 505 -2.43 6.56 -0.03
C LEU A 505 -3.75 7.30 0.23
N GLN A 506 -4.55 6.88 1.21
CA GLN A 506 -5.85 7.49 1.49
C GLN A 506 -5.74 8.80 2.26
N VAL A 507 -4.67 8.99 3.05
CA VAL A 507 -4.41 10.23 3.81
C VAL A 507 -3.72 11.30 2.96
N HIS A 508 -3.01 10.92 1.89
CA HIS A 508 -2.20 11.86 1.10
C HIS A 508 -2.85 12.31 -0.21
N ASP A 509 -2.70 13.60 -0.52
CA ASP A 509 -3.02 14.21 -1.81
C ASP A 509 -1.77 14.27 -2.71
N PRO A 510 -1.78 13.73 -3.95
CA PRO A 510 -0.59 13.67 -4.80
C PRO A 510 -0.02 15.04 -5.19
N ALA A 511 -0.89 16.03 -5.42
CA ALA A 511 -0.50 17.38 -5.84
C ALA A 511 0.06 18.23 -4.69
N THR A 512 -0.32 17.93 -3.44
CA THR A 512 0.21 18.54 -2.23
C THR A 512 1.51 17.87 -1.82
N PHE A 513 1.57 16.53 -1.83
CA PHE A 513 2.82 15.77 -1.64
C PHE A 513 3.92 16.18 -2.64
N ALA A 514 3.54 16.48 -3.90
CA ALA A 514 4.45 17.00 -4.91
C ALA A 514 5.07 18.37 -4.57
N ARG A 515 4.36 19.23 -3.81
CA ARG A 515 4.80 20.58 -3.45
C ARG A 515 5.64 20.56 -2.18
N ASP A 516 5.14 19.93 -1.12
CA ASP A 516 5.75 19.96 0.21
C ASP A 516 7.15 19.32 0.18
N TYR A 517 7.26 18.17 -0.48
CA TYR A 517 8.50 17.39 -0.60
C TYR A 517 9.35 17.80 -1.81
N HIS A 518 9.45 19.12 -2.06
CA HIS A 518 10.01 19.76 -3.27
C HIS A 518 11.39 19.24 -3.75
N LYS A 519 12.25 18.72 -2.86
CA LYS A 519 13.55 18.15 -3.23
C LYS A 519 13.43 16.91 -4.13
N TYR A 520 12.31 16.20 -4.04
CA TYR A 520 11.97 15.08 -4.92
C TYR A 520 11.13 15.53 -6.13
N ALA A 521 10.61 16.76 -6.10
CA ALA A 521 9.71 17.34 -7.10
C ALA A 521 10.40 17.88 -8.37
N GLN A 522 11.68 17.60 -8.57
CA GLN A 522 12.29 17.70 -9.90
C GLN A 522 11.74 16.61 -10.85
N GLY A 523 11.09 15.60 -10.29
CA GLY A 523 10.40 14.54 -11.01
C GLY A 523 11.38 13.54 -11.64
N ASN A 524 10.96 12.29 -11.70
CA ASN A 524 11.80 11.20 -12.13
C ASN A 524 12.10 11.28 -13.64
N THR A 525 13.14 10.55 -14.07
CA THR A 525 13.52 10.48 -15.50
C THR A 525 12.56 9.56 -16.26
N LYS A 526 12.52 9.70 -17.58
CA LYS A 526 11.67 8.91 -18.47
C LYS A 526 11.82 7.39 -18.22
N GLU A 527 13.07 6.93 -18.12
CA GLU A 527 13.47 5.53 -17.95
C GLU A 527 13.11 4.97 -16.56
N TRP A 528 12.86 5.86 -15.58
CA TRP A 528 12.38 5.50 -14.26
C TRP A 528 10.85 5.36 -14.26
N LEU A 529 10.14 6.30 -14.91
CA LEU A 529 8.68 6.24 -15.09
C LEU A 529 8.25 5.00 -15.91
N GLU A 530 9.00 4.67 -16.96
CA GLU A 530 8.81 3.45 -17.76
C GLU A 530 8.82 2.17 -16.91
N ARG A 531 9.57 2.15 -15.79
CA ARG A 531 9.67 0.99 -14.88
C ARG A 531 8.49 0.83 -13.93
N LEU A 532 7.65 1.86 -13.75
CA LEU A 532 6.38 1.75 -13.03
C LEU A 532 5.21 1.28 -13.90
N LEU A 533 5.26 1.45 -15.22
CA LEU A 533 4.17 1.04 -16.13
C LEU A 533 3.73 -0.43 -15.94
N PRO A 534 4.62 -1.42 -15.69
CA PRO A 534 4.21 -2.81 -15.41
C PRO A 534 3.38 -3.02 -14.14
N MET A 535 3.27 -2.01 -13.26
CA MET A 535 2.44 -2.01 -12.05
C MET A 535 1.00 -1.56 -12.31
N LEU A 536 0.74 -0.71 -13.32
CA LEU A 536 -0.61 -0.26 -13.70
C LEU A 536 -1.45 -1.37 -14.36
N GLN A 537 -0.82 -2.41 -14.92
CA GLN A 537 -1.49 -3.45 -15.70
C GLN A 537 -2.66 -4.11 -14.92
N PRO A 538 -3.85 -4.32 -15.52
CA PRO A 538 -5.01 -4.91 -14.84
C PRO A 538 -4.78 -6.29 -14.20
N SER A 539 -3.74 -7.02 -14.61
CA SER A 539 -3.32 -8.30 -14.01
C SER A 539 -2.42 -8.13 -12.77
N ARG A 540 -2.40 -6.95 -12.14
CA ARG A 540 -1.63 -6.63 -10.93
C ARG A 540 -2.54 -6.31 -9.74
N ARG A 541 -1.99 -6.52 -8.56
CA ARG A 541 -2.57 -6.23 -7.25
C ARG A 541 -3.05 -4.77 -7.14
N ARG A 542 -4.18 -4.54 -6.44
CA ARG A 542 -4.78 -3.21 -6.23
C ARG A 542 -3.80 -2.22 -5.62
N GLU A 543 -2.99 -2.70 -4.69
CA GLU A 543 -2.00 -1.91 -3.96
C GLU A 543 -0.91 -1.39 -4.92
N ALA A 544 -0.46 -2.23 -5.85
CA ALA A 544 0.54 -1.86 -6.85
C ALA A 544 -0.03 -0.91 -7.93
N ARG A 545 -1.29 -1.10 -8.35
CA ARG A 545 -1.96 -0.17 -9.27
C ARG A 545 -2.20 1.20 -8.62
N SER A 546 -2.58 1.23 -7.35
CA SER A 546 -2.86 2.45 -6.59
C SER A 546 -1.59 3.29 -6.35
N VAL A 547 -0.48 2.67 -5.91
CA VAL A 547 0.81 3.38 -5.76
C VAL A 547 1.33 3.90 -7.10
N ALA A 548 1.22 3.11 -8.18
CA ALA A 548 1.63 3.57 -9.50
C ALA A 548 0.76 4.74 -9.98
N ALA A 549 -0.56 4.67 -9.83
CA ALA A 549 -1.47 5.75 -10.19
C ALA A 549 -1.17 7.04 -9.41
N PHE A 550 -1.05 6.97 -8.08
CA PHE A 550 -0.65 8.10 -7.22
C PHE A 550 0.68 8.73 -7.69
N HIS A 551 1.69 7.91 -7.99
CA HIS A 551 2.97 8.41 -8.50
C HIS A 551 2.82 9.11 -9.85
N PHE A 552 2.03 8.57 -10.79
CA PHE A 552 1.76 9.24 -12.06
C PHE A 552 0.97 10.54 -11.89
N THR A 553 0.14 10.70 -10.87
CA THR A 553 -0.53 11.97 -10.54
C THR A 553 0.44 13.02 -9.98
N LEU A 554 1.32 12.60 -9.07
CA LEU A 554 2.40 13.43 -8.51
C LEU A 554 3.34 13.92 -9.63
N GLU A 555 3.77 13.02 -10.52
CA GLU A 555 4.61 13.38 -11.66
C GLU A 555 3.85 14.22 -12.68
N ALA A 556 2.56 13.96 -12.95
CA ALA A 556 1.76 14.80 -13.84
C ALA A 556 1.74 16.26 -13.33
N THR A 557 1.63 16.47 -12.02
CA THR A 557 1.69 17.79 -11.38
C THR A 557 3.04 18.45 -11.62
N ILE A 558 4.14 17.75 -11.33
CA ILE A 558 5.52 18.24 -11.54
C ILE A 558 5.79 18.56 -13.02
N LYS A 559 5.50 17.64 -13.93
CA LYS A 559 5.79 17.80 -15.36
C LYS A 559 4.89 18.85 -16.02
N LYS A 560 3.74 19.19 -15.43
CA LYS A 560 2.91 20.34 -15.85
C LYS A 560 3.61 21.67 -15.61
N GLU A 561 4.18 21.87 -14.42
CA GLU A 561 4.95 23.08 -14.09
C GLU A 561 6.25 23.20 -14.92
N GLN A 562 6.86 22.06 -15.25
CA GLN A 562 8.03 21.98 -16.14
C GLN A 562 7.68 22.13 -17.63
N ASN A 563 6.39 22.10 -18.02
CA ASN A 563 5.92 22.03 -19.40
C ASN A 563 6.53 20.84 -20.19
N LYS A 564 6.48 19.63 -19.60
CA LYS A 564 7.02 18.36 -20.14
C LYS A 564 6.03 17.19 -20.00
N LEU A 565 4.75 17.45 -20.31
CA LEU A 565 3.66 16.47 -20.24
C LEU A 565 3.68 15.45 -21.40
N ASP A 566 4.41 15.78 -22.47
CA ASP A 566 4.71 14.90 -23.61
C ASP A 566 5.35 13.58 -23.20
N VAL A 567 6.16 13.56 -22.13
CA VAL A 567 6.78 12.34 -21.59
C VAL A 567 5.78 11.22 -21.30
N PHE A 568 4.55 11.53 -20.87
CA PHE A 568 3.51 10.52 -20.59
C PHE A 568 2.93 9.89 -21.86
N GLN A 569 2.98 10.62 -22.98
CA GLN A 569 2.65 10.07 -24.29
C GLN A 569 3.81 9.22 -24.82
N GLU A 570 5.06 9.69 -24.69
CA GLU A 570 6.24 8.96 -25.17
C GLU A 570 6.43 7.58 -24.52
N ILE A 571 6.15 7.46 -23.21
CA ILE A 571 6.25 6.19 -22.48
C ILE A 571 4.98 5.33 -22.59
N GLY A 572 3.90 5.85 -23.19
CA GLY A 572 2.61 5.15 -23.29
C GLY A 572 1.79 5.12 -21.99
N ALA A 573 2.10 5.95 -20.99
CA ALA A 573 1.39 5.98 -19.71
C ALA A 573 -0.10 6.31 -19.86
N ILE A 574 -0.45 7.21 -20.80
CA ILE A 574 -1.83 7.67 -21.01
C ILE A 574 -2.81 6.51 -21.21
N GLN A 575 -2.46 5.51 -22.01
CA GLN A 575 -3.35 4.35 -22.25
C GLN A 575 -3.50 3.49 -20.99
N ALA A 576 -2.42 3.23 -20.26
CA ALA A 576 -2.46 2.46 -19.02
C ALA A 576 -3.26 3.19 -17.92
N LEU A 577 -3.15 4.52 -17.83
CA LEU A 577 -3.96 5.34 -16.93
C LEU A 577 -5.44 5.32 -17.33
N LYS A 578 -5.79 5.38 -18.62
CA LYS A 578 -7.19 5.24 -19.07
C LYS A 578 -7.78 3.88 -18.74
N GLU A 579 -7.01 2.80 -18.87
CA GLU A 579 -7.45 1.47 -18.44
C GLU A 579 -7.73 1.42 -16.93
N VAL A 580 -6.84 1.95 -16.09
CA VAL A 580 -6.99 1.98 -14.62
C VAL A 580 -8.13 2.89 -14.16
N ALA A 581 -8.27 4.10 -14.74
CA ALA A 581 -9.38 5.02 -14.48
C ALA A 581 -10.75 4.40 -14.78
N SER A 582 -10.82 3.55 -15.80
CA SER A 582 -12.05 2.83 -16.18
C SER A 582 -12.29 1.52 -15.40
N SER A 583 -11.48 1.24 -14.37
CA SER A 583 -11.50 -0.02 -13.61
C SER A 583 -12.35 0.07 -12.33
N PRO A 584 -12.81 -1.07 -11.76
CA PRO A 584 -13.62 -1.07 -10.54
C PRO A 584 -12.83 -0.69 -9.27
N ASP A 585 -11.49 -0.69 -9.33
CA ASP A 585 -10.60 -0.38 -8.21
C ASP A 585 -10.61 1.12 -7.92
N GLU A 586 -11.38 1.52 -6.91
CA GLU A 586 -11.77 2.93 -6.70
C GLU A 586 -10.60 3.87 -6.44
N VAL A 587 -9.61 3.42 -5.67
CA VAL A 587 -8.46 4.25 -5.27
C VAL A 587 -7.46 4.35 -6.42
N ALA A 588 -7.17 3.25 -7.10
CA ALA A 588 -6.38 3.29 -8.34
C ALA A 588 -7.06 4.14 -9.43
N ALA A 589 -8.38 4.02 -9.57
CA ALA A 589 -9.16 4.78 -10.54
C ALA A 589 -9.19 6.29 -10.21
N LYS A 590 -9.38 6.68 -8.94
CA LYS A 590 -9.32 8.09 -8.49
C LYS A 590 -8.04 8.74 -8.99
N PHE A 591 -6.88 8.19 -8.60
CA PHE A 591 -5.59 8.78 -8.94
C PHE A 591 -5.31 8.73 -10.45
N ALA A 592 -5.72 7.67 -11.16
CA ALA A 592 -5.55 7.60 -12.62
C ALA A 592 -6.41 8.65 -13.37
N SER A 593 -7.65 8.89 -12.94
CA SER A 593 -8.50 9.97 -13.45
C SER A 593 -7.92 11.35 -13.14
N GLU A 594 -7.38 11.53 -11.94
CA GLU A 594 -6.69 12.76 -11.53
C GLU A 594 -5.45 13.02 -12.39
N ALA A 595 -4.59 12.01 -12.61
CA ALA A 595 -3.41 12.11 -13.47
C ALA A 595 -3.78 12.51 -14.91
N LEU A 596 -4.80 11.87 -15.50
CA LEU A 596 -5.31 12.24 -16.84
C LEU A 596 -5.83 13.69 -16.88
N THR A 597 -6.56 14.12 -15.85
CA THR A 597 -7.05 15.50 -15.71
C THR A 597 -5.91 16.51 -15.62
N VAL A 598 -4.83 16.18 -14.89
CA VAL A 598 -3.64 17.03 -14.78
C VAL A 598 -2.87 17.10 -16.10
N ILE A 599 -2.72 15.97 -16.82
CA ILE A 599 -2.10 15.89 -18.16
C ILE A 599 -2.93 16.65 -19.23
N GLY A 600 -4.25 16.75 -19.05
CA GLY A 600 -5.17 17.36 -20.04
C GLY A 600 -5.78 16.34 -21.01
N GLU A 601 -5.82 15.07 -20.62
CA GLU A 601 -6.43 13.97 -21.37
C GLU A 601 -7.88 13.72 -20.92
N GLU A 602 -8.73 13.27 -21.85
CA GLU A 602 -10.11 12.89 -21.50
C GLU A 602 -10.13 11.69 -20.54
N VAL A 603 -10.74 11.89 -19.37
CA VAL A 603 -10.98 10.84 -18.37
C VAL A 603 -12.07 9.90 -18.89
N PRO A 604 -11.79 8.59 -19.01
CA PRO A 604 -12.76 7.65 -19.56
C PRO A 604 -13.92 7.41 -18.61
N TYR A 605 -15.12 7.24 -19.18
CA TYR A 605 -16.33 6.97 -18.42
C TYR A 605 -16.23 5.67 -17.60
N LYS A 606 -16.47 5.77 -16.28
CA LYS A 606 -16.49 4.63 -15.36
C LYS A 606 -17.93 4.13 -15.21
N LEU A 607 -18.21 2.94 -15.74
CA LEU A 607 -19.47 2.22 -15.50
C LEU A 607 -19.60 1.87 -14.01
N ALA A 608 -20.81 1.98 -13.46
CA ALA A 608 -21.12 1.50 -12.12
C ALA A 608 -21.06 -0.04 -12.05
N GLN A 609 -20.73 -0.60 -10.89
CA GLN A 609 -20.80 -2.06 -10.70
C GLN A 609 -22.26 -2.55 -10.63
N GLN A 610 -23.20 -1.68 -10.25
CA GLN A 610 -24.64 -1.97 -10.21
C GLN A 610 -25.25 -2.01 -11.60
N VAL A 611 -25.01 -3.11 -12.32
CA VAL A 611 -25.53 -3.36 -13.67
C VAL A 611 -27.05 -3.23 -13.77
N PRO A 612 -27.88 -3.67 -12.79
CA PRO A 612 -29.34 -3.46 -12.84
C PRO A 612 -29.76 -1.98 -12.94
N GLY A 613 -28.91 -1.04 -12.49
CA GLY A 613 -29.16 0.40 -12.58
C GLY A 613 -28.59 1.10 -13.84
N TRP A 614 -28.04 0.35 -14.80
CA TRP A 614 -27.45 0.94 -16.01
C TRP A 614 -28.53 1.50 -16.95
N THR A 615 -28.28 2.69 -17.48
CA THR A 615 -29.11 3.29 -18.54
C THR A 615 -28.75 2.73 -19.92
N CYS A 616 -29.59 3.01 -20.92
CA CYS A 616 -29.28 2.74 -22.32
C CYS A 616 -27.94 3.35 -22.80
N ALA A 617 -27.45 4.42 -22.16
CA ALA A 617 -26.16 5.03 -22.48
C ALA A 617 -24.98 4.23 -21.88
N ASP A 618 -25.14 3.69 -20.67
CA ASP A 618 -24.17 2.81 -20.02
C ASP A 618 -24.02 1.49 -20.81
N VAL A 619 -25.14 0.90 -21.24
CA VAL A 619 -25.14 -0.28 -22.12
C VAL A 619 -24.44 0.00 -23.44
N GLN A 620 -24.74 1.12 -24.11
CA GLN A 620 -24.04 1.53 -25.34
C GLN A 620 -22.53 1.67 -25.12
N TYR A 621 -22.10 2.29 -24.02
CA TYR A 621 -20.68 2.42 -23.68
C TYR A 621 -20.02 1.06 -23.39
N TRP A 622 -20.70 0.16 -22.68
CA TRP A 622 -20.22 -1.20 -22.43
C TRP A 622 -20.08 -2.02 -23.73
N VAL A 623 -21.11 -2.03 -24.58
CA VAL A 623 -21.09 -2.69 -25.91
C VAL A 623 -19.93 -2.18 -26.76
N LYS A 624 -19.64 -0.86 -26.71
CA LYS A 624 -18.46 -0.28 -27.33
C LYS A 624 -17.17 -0.83 -26.69
N LYS A 625 -17.04 -0.77 -25.36
CA LYS A 625 -15.86 -1.18 -24.57
C LYS A 625 -15.48 -2.66 -24.76
N ILE A 626 -16.44 -3.57 -24.95
CA ILE A 626 -16.16 -4.99 -25.24
C ILE A 626 -15.81 -5.28 -26.72
N GLY A 627 -15.70 -4.23 -27.55
CA GLY A 627 -15.34 -4.32 -28.95
C GLY A 627 -16.45 -4.86 -29.84
N PHE A 628 -17.69 -4.41 -29.60
CA PHE A 628 -18.90 -4.69 -30.38
C PHE A 628 -19.51 -3.39 -30.95
N GLU A 629 -18.66 -2.44 -31.34
CA GLU A 629 -19.06 -1.09 -31.77
C GLU A 629 -20.14 -1.09 -32.89
N GLU A 630 -20.10 -2.06 -33.81
CA GLU A 630 -21.07 -2.23 -34.91
C GLU A 630 -22.51 -2.60 -34.47
N TYR A 631 -22.75 -2.80 -33.17
CA TYR A 631 -24.07 -3.05 -32.58
C TYR A 631 -24.56 -1.91 -31.70
N VAL A 632 -23.75 -0.91 -31.35
CA VAL A 632 -24.09 0.14 -30.37
C VAL A 632 -25.40 0.84 -30.73
N GLU A 633 -25.57 1.28 -31.99
CA GLU A 633 -26.81 1.89 -32.48
C GLU A 633 -28.03 0.94 -32.44
N LYS A 634 -27.81 -0.37 -32.51
CA LYS A 634 -28.87 -1.39 -32.48
C LYS A 634 -29.35 -1.65 -31.06
N PHE A 635 -28.43 -1.71 -30.09
CA PHE A 635 -28.78 -1.69 -28.66
C PHE A 635 -29.50 -0.40 -28.28
N ALA A 636 -29.04 0.75 -28.78
CA ALA A 636 -29.70 2.04 -28.60
C ALA A 636 -31.13 2.05 -29.18
N LYS A 637 -31.30 1.57 -30.41
CA LYS A 637 -32.62 1.51 -31.09
C LYS A 637 -33.62 0.60 -30.37
N GLN A 638 -33.15 -0.51 -29.78
CA GLN A 638 -33.98 -1.41 -28.99
C GLN A 638 -34.10 -1.00 -27.51
N MET A 639 -33.60 0.20 -27.14
CA MET A 639 -33.69 0.77 -25.78
C MET A 639 -33.17 -0.18 -24.68
N VAL A 640 -32.12 -0.95 -24.98
CA VAL A 640 -31.58 -1.93 -24.03
C VAL A 640 -30.86 -1.20 -22.89
N ASP A 641 -31.42 -1.33 -21.68
CA ASP A 641 -30.88 -0.86 -20.41
C ASP A 641 -30.23 -2.01 -19.62
N GLY A 642 -29.86 -1.76 -18.36
CA GLY A 642 -29.22 -2.73 -17.48
C GLY A 642 -30.05 -3.97 -17.19
N ASP A 643 -31.35 -3.81 -16.96
CA ASP A 643 -32.28 -4.91 -16.71
C ASP A 643 -32.40 -5.80 -17.96
N LEU A 644 -32.71 -5.19 -19.11
CA LEU A 644 -32.82 -5.90 -20.38
C LEU A 644 -31.50 -6.59 -20.75
N LEU A 645 -30.35 -5.91 -20.60
CA LEU A 645 -29.03 -6.49 -20.86
C LEU A 645 -28.76 -7.75 -20.03
N LEU A 646 -29.17 -7.76 -18.76
CA LEU A 646 -29.03 -8.91 -17.88
C LEU A 646 -30.00 -10.04 -18.22
N GLN A 647 -31.11 -9.78 -18.92
CA GLN A 647 -32.09 -10.79 -19.34
C GLN A 647 -31.91 -11.31 -20.79
N LEU A 648 -31.09 -10.66 -21.62
CA LEU A 648 -30.90 -11.03 -23.05
C LEU A 648 -30.55 -12.51 -23.29
N THR A 649 -31.30 -13.13 -24.20
CA THR A 649 -31.09 -14.50 -24.69
C THR A 649 -30.32 -14.51 -26.04
N GLU A 650 -29.93 -15.70 -26.52
CA GLU A 650 -29.35 -15.83 -27.87
C GLU A 650 -30.35 -15.46 -28.98
N ASN A 651 -31.67 -15.60 -28.75
CA ASN A 651 -32.68 -15.29 -29.76
C ASN A 651 -32.81 -13.79 -29.96
N ASP A 652 -32.91 -13.01 -28.89
CA ASP A 652 -33.10 -11.55 -28.95
C ASP A 652 -31.86 -10.88 -29.57
N LEU A 653 -30.67 -11.38 -29.22
CA LEU A 653 -29.42 -11.01 -29.88
C LEU A 653 -29.44 -11.31 -31.39
N LYS A 654 -30.02 -12.44 -31.81
CA LYS A 654 -30.07 -12.87 -33.22
C LYS A 654 -31.13 -12.12 -34.03
N HIS A 655 -32.30 -11.87 -33.46
CA HIS A 655 -33.49 -11.40 -34.16
C HIS A 655 -33.69 -9.90 -34.04
N ASP A 656 -33.58 -9.34 -32.84
CA ASP A 656 -33.94 -7.95 -32.54
C ASP A 656 -32.72 -7.02 -32.57
N VAL A 657 -31.59 -7.48 -32.02
CA VAL A 657 -30.28 -6.80 -32.16
C VAL A 657 -29.63 -7.12 -33.52
N GLY A 658 -30.10 -8.13 -34.24
CA GLY A 658 -29.63 -8.48 -35.59
C GLY A 658 -28.20 -9.04 -35.63
N MET A 659 -27.73 -9.70 -34.56
CA MET A 659 -26.44 -10.37 -34.47
C MET A 659 -26.51 -11.76 -35.13
N ILE A 660 -26.64 -11.79 -36.46
CA ILE A 660 -26.84 -13.01 -37.27
C ILE A 660 -25.72 -14.04 -37.06
N SER A 661 -24.47 -13.59 -36.90
CA SER A 661 -23.30 -14.45 -36.68
C SER A 661 -23.36 -15.14 -35.31
N GLY A 662 -23.49 -16.47 -35.31
CA GLY A 662 -23.43 -17.27 -34.08
C GLY A 662 -22.07 -17.22 -33.38
N LEU A 663 -20.99 -16.86 -34.08
CA LEU A 663 -19.69 -16.60 -33.46
C LEU A 663 -19.67 -15.25 -32.74
N HIS A 664 -20.34 -14.23 -33.29
CA HIS A 664 -20.47 -12.92 -32.62
C HIS A 664 -21.32 -13.08 -31.36
N ARG A 665 -22.47 -13.78 -31.42
CA ARG A 665 -23.30 -14.06 -30.24
C ARG A 665 -22.55 -14.85 -29.17
N LYS A 666 -21.80 -15.90 -29.54
CA LYS A 666 -20.97 -16.66 -28.58
C LYS A 666 -19.88 -15.82 -27.93
N ARG A 667 -19.24 -14.89 -28.66
CA ARG A 667 -18.29 -13.94 -28.06
C ARG A 667 -19.03 -12.96 -27.13
N PHE A 668 -20.14 -12.36 -27.58
CA PHE A 668 -20.92 -11.40 -26.79
C PHE A 668 -21.42 -12.01 -25.48
N LEU A 669 -22.04 -13.19 -25.55
CA LEU A 669 -22.56 -13.91 -24.39
C LEU A 669 -21.46 -14.26 -23.37
N ARG A 670 -20.21 -14.48 -23.81
CA ARG A 670 -19.06 -14.67 -22.89
C ARG A 670 -18.69 -13.38 -22.16
N GLU A 671 -18.70 -12.24 -22.85
CA GLU A 671 -18.46 -10.94 -22.19
C GLU A 671 -19.62 -10.60 -21.23
N LEU A 672 -20.87 -10.92 -21.60
CA LEU A 672 -22.04 -10.77 -20.72
C LEU A 672 -22.00 -11.71 -19.50
N GLN A 673 -21.56 -12.96 -19.66
CA GLN A 673 -21.31 -13.87 -18.54
C GLN A 673 -20.24 -13.30 -17.59
N THR A 674 -19.19 -12.70 -18.16
CA THR A 674 -18.12 -12.04 -17.39
C THR A 674 -18.64 -10.80 -16.64
N LEU A 675 -19.55 -10.03 -17.26
CA LEU A 675 -20.23 -8.91 -16.60
C LEU A 675 -21.11 -9.40 -15.45
N LYS A 676 -21.94 -10.43 -15.66
CA LYS A 676 -22.86 -10.97 -14.64
C LYS A 676 -22.16 -11.46 -13.38
N VAL A 677 -21.01 -12.11 -13.52
CA VAL A 677 -20.17 -12.63 -12.40
C VAL A 677 -19.35 -11.52 -11.71
N ALA A 678 -19.40 -10.29 -12.22
CA ALA A 678 -18.73 -9.11 -11.69
C ALA A 678 -19.68 -7.93 -11.43
N ALA A 679 -20.99 -8.19 -11.38
CA ALA A 679 -22.02 -7.20 -11.14
C ALA A 679 -22.35 -7.10 -9.65
N ASP A 680 -22.59 -5.89 -9.16
CA ASP A 680 -23.17 -5.65 -7.84
C ASP A 680 -24.69 -5.76 -7.93
N TYR A 681 -25.26 -6.71 -7.19
CA TYR A 681 -26.70 -6.94 -7.08
C TYR A 681 -27.30 -6.43 -5.76
N SER A 682 -26.55 -5.69 -4.92
CA SER A 682 -27.01 -5.21 -3.60
C SER A 682 -28.26 -4.32 -3.63
N SER A 683 -28.58 -3.71 -4.78
CA SER A 683 -29.80 -2.94 -4.99
C SER A 683 -31.07 -3.78 -5.23
N VAL A 684 -30.94 -5.11 -5.43
CA VAL A 684 -32.04 -6.05 -5.71
C VAL A 684 -31.97 -7.36 -4.91
N ASP A 685 -30.84 -7.71 -4.31
CA ASP A 685 -30.63 -8.94 -3.55
C ASP A 685 -30.70 -8.72 -2.03
N GLU A 686 -31.91 -8.50 -1.51
CA GLU A 686 -32.18 -8.45 -0.06
C GLU A 686 -31.73 -9.73 0.69
N SER A 687 -31.53 -10.84 -0.04
CA SER A 687 -31.31 -12.18 0.52
C SER A 687 -29.85 -12.62 0.57
N ASN A 688 -28.92 -11.84 -0.01
CA ASN A 688 -27.53 -12.23 -0.24
C ASN A 688 -27.39 -13.59 -0.96
N LEU A 689 -28.26 -13.83 -1.95
CA LEU A 689 -28.18 -14.94 -2.90
C LEU A 689 -26.85 -14.91 -3.68
N ASP A 690 -26.40 -13.76 -4.18
CA ASP A 690 -25.18 -13.70 -5.00
C ASP A 690 -23.95 -14.12 -4.21
N ASN A 691 -23.77 -13.53 -3.03
CA ASN A 691 -22.69 -13.88 -2.09
C ASN A 691 -22.70 -15.38 -1.74
N PHE A 692 -23.88 -15.97 -1.57
CA PHE A 692 -24.05 -17.40 -1.34
C PHE A 692 -23.64 -18.24 -2.57
N LEU A 693 -24.10 -17.87 -3.77
CA LEU A 693 -23.76 -18.56 -5.02
C LEU A 693 -22.27 -18.43 -5.37
N MET A 694 -21.67 -17.24 -5.22
CA MET A 694 -20.23 -17.02 -5.36
C MET A 694 -19.42 -17.88 -4.40
N GLY A 695 -19.85 -17.97 -3.13
CA GLY A 695 -19.20 -18.77 -2.10
C GLY A 695 -19.27 -20.28 -2.35
N LEU A 696 -20.34 -20.76 -2.99
CA LEU A 696 -20.44 -22.14 -3.48
C LEU A 696 -19.53 -22.39 -4.69
N SER A 697 -19.65 -21.53 -5.72
CA SER A 697 -18.82 -21.56 -6.92
C SER A 697 -19.04 -20.27 -7.74
N PRO A 698 -17.99 -19.47 -8.05
CA PRO A 698 -18.15 -18.19 -8.76
C PRO A 698 -18.92 -18.27 -10.09
N GLU A 699 -18.90 -19.42 -10.76
CA GLU A 699 -19.64 -19.66 -12.01
C GLU A 699 -21.17 -19.78 -11.83
N LEU A 700 -21.68 -19.75 -10.59
CA LEU A 700 -23.11 -19.76 -10.28
C LEU A 700 -23.72 -18.34 -10.16
N SER A 701 -22.91 -17.31 -9.83
CA SER A 701 -23.37 -15.90 -9.77
C SER A 701 -23.94 -15.40 -11.11
N VAL A 702 -23.55 -16.04 -12.22
CA VAL A 702 -24.13 -15.81 -13.56
C VAL A 702 -25.65 -16.00 -13.65
N TYR A 703 -26.27 -16.70 -12.68
CA TYR A 703 -27.71 -16.93 -12.60
C TYR A 703 -28.44 -16.02 -11.61
N THR A 704 -27.72 -15.32 -10.71
CA THR A 704 -28.29 -14.52 -9.61
C THR A 704 -29.44 -13.64 -10.07
N TYR A 705 -29.21 -12.79 -11.07
CA TYR A 705 -30.23 -11.86 -11.54
C TYR A 705 -31.50 -12.57 -12.02
N GLN A 706 -31.34 -13.63 -12.83
CA GLN A 706 -32.49 -14.41 -13.36
C GLN A 706 -33.29 -15.09 -12.24
N MET A 707 -32.61 -15.50 -11.17
CA MET A 707 -33.24 -16.09 -9.98
C MET A 707 -34.03 -15.03 -9.21
N LEU A 708 -33.43 -13.85 -8.96
CA LEU A 708 -34.10 -12.72 -8.29
C LEU A 708 -35.31 -12.20 -9.08
N THR A 709 -35.19 -11.99 -10.39
CA THR A 709 -36.31 -11.58 -11.26
C THR A 709 -37.48 -12.57 -11.21
N ASN A 710 -37.20 -13.87 -11.03
CA ASN A 710 -38.21 -14.92 -10.88
C ASN A 710 -38.59 -15.20 -9.41
N GLY A 711 -38.28 -14.29 -8.48
CA GLY A 711 -38.67 -14.36 -7.06
C GLY A 711 -37.91 -15.41 -6.24
N VAL A 712 -36.90 -16.06 -6.80
CA VAL A 712 -36.07 -17.07 -6.11
C VAL A 712 -35.03 -16.37 -5.25
N ASN A 713 -35.37 -16.14 -3.98
CA ASN A 713 -34.45 -15.67 -2.95
C ASN A 713 -33.68 -16.83 -2.30
N ARG A 714 -32.66 -16.51 -1.48
CA ARG A 714 -31.80 -17.49 -0.78
C ARG A 714 -32.57 -18.58 0.00
N SER A 715 -33.74 -18.28 0.58
CA SER A 715 -34.51 -19.27 1.38
C SER A 715 -35.18 -20.37 0.56
N LEU A 716 -35.51 -20.08 -0.72
CA LEU A 716 -36.21 -21.04 -1.59
C LEU A 716 -35.28 -22.09 -2.20
N LEU A 717 -33.95 -21.91 -2.12
CA LEU A 717 -32.97 -22.74 -2.80
C LEU A 717 -33.06 -24.24 -2.47
N SER A 718 -33.34 -24.60 -1.22
CA SER A 718 -33.48 -26.00 -0.79
C SER A 718 -34.78 -26.68 -1.27
N SER A 719 -35.69 -25.93 -1.90
CA SER A 719 -36.95 -26.43 -2.49
C SER A 719 -36.94 -26.54 -4.02
N LEU A 720 -35.88 -26.08 -4.69
CA LEU A 720 -35.79 -26.08 -6.15
C LEU A 720 -35.62 -27.49 -6.72
N THR A 721 -36.52 -27.87 -7.64
CA THR A 721 -36.35 -29.10 -8.44
C THR A 721 -35.35 -28.88 -9.59
N ASP A 722 -34.81 -29.95 -10.18
CA ASP A 722 -33.94 -29.85 -11.37
C ASP A 722 -34.64 -29.15 -12.55
N GLU A 723 -35.95 -29.33 -12.67
CA GLU A 723 -36.80 -28.66 -13.65
C GLU A 723 -36.94 -27.16 -13.36
N MET A 724 -37.17 -26.75 -12.11
CA MET A 724 -37.20 -25.33 -11.73
C MET A 724 -35.83 -24.68 -11.89
N MET A 725 -34.75 -25.38 -11.55
CA MET A 725 -33.38 -24.91 -11.80
C MET A 725 -33.11 -24.73 -13.29
N GLN A 726 -33.51 -25.67 -14.15
CA GLN A 726 -33.29 -25.57 -15.59
C GLN A 726 -34.15 -24.49 -16.24
N ASN A 727 -35.45 -24.46 -15.95
CA ASN A 727 -36.44 -23.72 -16.71
C ASN A 727 -36.73 -22.33 -16.12
N ALA A 728 -36.80 -22.19 -14.78
CA ALA A 728 -37.08 -20.91 -14.12
C ALA A 728 -35.80 -20.17 -13.69
N CYS A 729 -34.78 -20.89 -13.21
CA CYS A 729 -33.50 -20.27 -12.82
C CYS A 729 -32.51 -20.13 -14.00
N GLY A 730 -32.85 -20.66 -15.18
CA GLY A 730 -32.00 -20.61 -16.38
C GLY A 730 -30.73 -21.47 -16.33
N ILE A 731 -30.61 -22.38 -15.35
CA ILE A 731 -29.42 -23.21 -15.10
C ILE A 731 -29.39 -24.40 -16.08
N THR A 732 -29.20 -24.08 -17.36
CA THR A 732 -29.13 -25.06 -18.45
C THR A 732 -27.95 -26.03 -18.35
N ASN A 733 -26.88 -25.64 -17.66
CA ASN A 733 -25.72 -26.51 -17.43
C ASN A 733 -25.99 -27.54 -16.31
N PRO A 734 -26.05 -28.85 -16.60
CA PRO A 734 -26.36 -29.87 -15.59
C PRO A 734 -25.28 -29.97 -14.50
N ILE A 735 -24.03 -29.57 -14.76
CA ILE A 735 -22.98 -29.53 -13.74
C ILE A 735 -23.23 -28.40 -12.73
N HIS A 736 -23.84 -27.29 -13.15
CA HIS A 736 -24.18 -26.18 -12.27
C HIS A 736 -25.38 -26.52 -11.38
N ARG A 737 -26.39 -27.20 -11.93
CA ARG A 737 -27.49 -27.78 -11.13
C ARG A 737 -26.97 -28.80 -10.12
N LEU A 738 -26.15 -29.77 -10.57
CA LEU A 738 -25.56 -30.78 -9.68
C LEU A 738 -24.75 -30.17 -8.53
N LYS A 739 -23.96 -29.10 -8.77
CA LYS A 739 -23.26 -28.35 -7.71
C LYS A 739 -24.25 -27.80 -6.66
N LEU A 740 -25.38 -27.23 -7.10
CA LEU A 740 -26.38 -26.66 -6.21
C LEU A 740 -27.15 -27.76 -5.45
N THR A 741 -27.59 -28.82 -6.13
CA THR A 741 -28.23 -29.99 -5.51
C THR A 741 -27.33 -30.62 -4.44
N GLN A 742 -26.05 -30.86 -4.72
CA GLN A 742 -25.10 -31.45 -3.77
C GLN A 742 -24.84 -30.58 -2.53
N ALA A 743 -24.99 -29.25 -2.64
CA ALA A 743 -24.94 -28.38 -1.48
C ALA A 743 -26.11 -28.70 -0.52
N PHE A 744 -27.33 -28.86 -1.04
CA PHE A 744 -28.52 -29.12 -0.25
C PHE A 744 -28.78 -30.61 0.09
N GLU A 745 -28.17 -31.56 -0.62
CA GLU A 745 -28.19 -32.99 -0.26
C GLU A 745 -27.62 -33.26 1.15
N THR A 746 -26.66 -32.45 1.59
CA THR A 746 -25.98 -32.61 2.90
C THR A 746 -26.48 -31.66 3.99
N ALA A 747 -27.30 -30.66 3.63
CA ALA A 747 -27.61 -29.50 4.44
C ALA A 747 -29.00 -28.98 4.08
N LYS A 748 -29.97 -29.07 5.01
CA LYS A 748 -31.39 -28.80 4.69
C LYS A 748 -31.68 -27.30 4.56
N HIS A 749 -30.91 -26.46 5.26
CA HIS A 749 -31.07 -25.02 5.24
C HIS A 749 -29.88 -24.32 4.54
N PRO A 750 -30.09 -23.20 3.82
CA PRO A 750 -29.00 -22.38 3.27
C PRO A 750 -28.00 -21.87 4.31
N ASP A 751 -28.37 -21.86 5.59
CA ASP A 751 -27.45 -21.52 6.69
C ASP A 751 -26.53 -22.68 7.07
N ASP A 752 -27.02 -23.93 7.06
CA ASP A 752 -26.21 -25.13 7.27
C ASP A 752 -25.08 -25.19 6.22
N VAL A 753 -25.40 -24.87 4.97
CA VAL A 753 -24.45 -24.79 3.83
C VAL A 753 -23.38 -23.72 4.08
N GLU A 754 -23.79 -22.53 4.53
CA GLU A 754 -22.89 -21.41 4.82
C GLU A 754 -21.98 -21.71 6.01
N VAL A 755 -22.50 -22.32 7.09
CA VAL A 755 -21.71 -22.80 8.23
C VAL A 755 -20.71 -23.88 7.79
N ALA A 756 -21.12 -24.81 6.92
CA ALA A 756 -20.23 -25.81 6.34
C ALA A 756 -19.13 -25.18 5.45
N MET A 757 -19.44 -24.08 4.74
CA MET A 757 -18.45 -23.28 4.00
C MET A 757 -17.49 -22.52 4.92
N LEU A 758 -18.00 -21.86 5.96
CA LEU A 758 -17.22 -21.11 6.95
C LEU A 758 -16.31 -22.02 7.78
N SER A 759 -16.69 -23.28 8.04
CA SER A 759 -15.82 -24.27 8.72
C SER A 759 -14.56 -24.63 7.90
N LYS A 760 -14.59 -24.39 6.58
CA LYS A 760 -13.44 -24.45 5.69
C LYS A 760 -12.59 -23.18 5.73
N GLN A 761 -12.90 -22.21 6.60
CA GLN A 761 -12.18 -20.94 6.76
C GLN A 761 -11.79 -20.65 8.22
N ILE A 762 -12.60 -21.02 9.20
CA ILE A 762 -12.38 -20.76 10.64
C ILE A 762 -12.07 -22.08 11.38
N ASP A 763 -11.08 -22.08 12.27
CA ASP A 763 -10.84 -23.17 13.23
C ASP A 763 -11.14 -22.75 14.67
N VAL A 764 -10.77 -21.52 15.03
CA VAL A 764 -10.88 -20.96 16.38
C VAL A 764 -11.66 -19.66 16.33
N PHE A 765 -12.64 -19.51 17.21
CA PHE A 765 -13.30 -18.25 17.53
C PHE A 765 -12.75 -17.71 18.86
N ILE A 766 -12.52 -16.40 18.99
CA ILE A 766 -12.15 -15.75 20.26
C ILE A 766 -13.24 -14.78 20.70
N SER A 767 -13.91 -15.11 21.80
CA SER A 767 -14.82 -14.24 22.55
C SER A 767 -14.05 -13.53 23.67
N TYR A 768 -14.37 -12.26 23.90
CA TYR A 768 -13.67 -11.40 24.86
C TYR A 768 -14.52 -10.18 25.21
N ARG A 769 -14.39 -9.64 26.43
CA ARG A 769 -15.00 -8.35 26.79
C ARG A 769 -14.24 -7.22 26.08
N ARG A 770 -14.84 -6.54 25.09
CA ARG A 770 -14.18 -5.48 24.30
C ARG A 770 -13.42 -4.44 25.14
N SER A 771 -13.96 -4.04 26.30
CA SER A 771 -13.38 -3.00 27.17
C SER A 771 -12.16 -3.40 28.02
N THR A 772 -11.89 -4.70 28.22
CA THR A 772 -10.72 -5.14 29.03
C THR A 772 -9.90 -6.29 28.42
N GLY A 773 -10.49 -7.09 27.53
CA GLY A 773 -9.87 -8.27 26.94
C GLY A 773 -9.22 -8.08 25.57
N ASN A 774 -9.36 -6.90 24.94
CA ASN A 774 -8.95 -6.66 23.55
C ASN A 774 -7.46 -6.95 23.28
N GLN A 775 -6.56 -6.43 24.11
CA GLN A 775 -5.11 -6.64 23.97
C GLN A 775 -4.72 -8.12 24.06
N LEU A 776 -5.28 -8.83 25.05
CA LEU A 776 -5.02 -10.26 25.27
C LEU A 776 -5.61 -11.12 24.13
N ALA A 777 -6.83 -10.81 23.69
CA ALA A 777 -7.48 -11.52 22.59
C ALA A 777 -6.73 -11.37 21.26
N SER A 778 -6.27 -10.15 20.94
CA SER A 778 -5.40 -9.88 19.77
C SER A 778 -4.06 -10.62 19.86
N LEU A 779 -3.42 -10.63 21.03
CA LEU A 779 -2.17 -11.36 21.26
C LEU A 779 -2.36 -12.88 21.06
N ILE A 780 -3.44 -13.47 21.59
CA ILE A 780 -3.79 -14.89 21.37
C ILE A 780 -4.06 -15.16 19.89
N LYS A 781 -4.77 -14.28 19.17
CA LYS A 781 -5.01 -14.39 17.73
C LYS A 781 -3.70 -14.45 16.94
N VAL A 782 -2.78 -13.53 17.19
CA VAL A 782 -1.44 -13.52 16.55
C VAL A 782 -0.67 -14.80 16.88
N LEU A 783 -0.59 -15.19 18.16
CA LEU A 783 0.18 -16.36 18.60
C LEU A 783 -0.38 -17.70 18.09
N LEU A 784 -1.67 -17.79 17.78
CA LEU A 784 -2.31 -18.94 17.14
C LEU A 784 -2.16 -18.93 15.61
N GLN A 785 -2.28 -17.76 14.97
CA GLN A 785 -2.06 -17.61 13.52
C GLN A 785 -0.60 -17.93 13.15
N LEU A 786 0.37 -17.51 13.96
CA LEU A 786 1.79 -17.92 13.84
C LEU A 786 2.01 -19.44 13.97
N ARG A 787 1.05 -20.16 14.57
CA ARG A 787 1.05 -21.64 14.71
C ARG A 787 0.19 -22.34 13.66
N GLY A 788 -0.37 -21.60 12.68
CA GLY A 788 -1.11 -22.13 11.55
C GLY A 788 -2.62 -22.29 11.74
N TYR A 789 -3.19 -21.84 12.86
CA TYR A 789 -4.64 -21.87 13.09
C TYR A 789 -5.33 -20.67 12.43
N ARG A 790 -6.53 -20.89 11.90
CA ARG A 790 -7.35 -19.82 11.34
C ARG A 790 -8.29 -19.31 12.43
N VAL A 791 -8.02 -18.08 12.87
CA VAL A 791 -8.65 -17.48 14.04
C VAL A 791 -9.52 -16.30 13.62
N PHE A 792 -10.78 -16.33 14.05
CA PHE A 792 -11.74 -15.23 13.94
C PHE A 792 -11.89 -14.51 15.29
N ILE A 793 -12.02 -13.19 15.25
CA ILE A 793 -12.37 -12.34 16.41
C ILE A 793 -13.37 -11.27 15.94
N ASP A 794 -14.21 -10.77 16.85
CA ASP A 794 -15.26 -9.76 16.63
C ASP A 794 -14.77 -8.35 16.19
N VAL A 795 -13.54 -8.25 15.65
CA VAL A 795 -12.97 -7.06 14.98
C VAL A 795 -12.83 -7.30 13.46
N ASP A 796 -12.97 -8.54 12.98
CA ASP A 796 -12.80 -8.93 11.57
C ASP A 796 -14.01 -8.53 10.70
N LYS A 797 -14.23 -7.22 10.54
CA LYS A 797 -15.18 -6.52 9.64
C LYS A 797 -16.35 -7.38 9.13
N LEU A 798 -17.30 -7.67 10.02
CA LEU A 798 -18.63 -8.11 9.61
C LEU A 798 -19.33 -6.97 8.87
N TYR A 799 -19.78 -7.23 7.63
CA TYR A 799 -20.47 -6.22 6.81
C TYR A 799 -21.77 -5.76 7.48
N ALA A 800 -22.11 -4.48 7.31
CA ALA A 800 -23.32 -3.88 7.86
C ALA A 800 -24.58 -4.64 7.41
N GLY A 801 -25.40 -5.06 8.37
CA GLY A 801 -26.53 -5.97 8.16
C GLY A 801 -26.98 -6.58 9.48
N LYS A 802 -27.58 -7.78 9.45
CA LYS A 802 -28.00 -8.52 10.65
C LYS A 802 -26.80 -9.13 11.38
N PHE A 803 -26.01 -8.29 12.04
CA PHE A 803 -24.74 -8.58 12.72
C PHE A 803 -24.79 -9.87 13.56
N ASP A 804 -25.82 -10.02 14.41
CA ASP A 804 -26.09 -11.21 15.23
C ASP A 804 -25.97 -12.52 14.43
N SER A 805 -26.58 -12.56 13.24
CA SER A 805 -26.66 -13.80 12.46
C SER A 805 -25.31 -14.25 11.89
N SER A 806 -24.41 -13.32 11.54
CA SER A 806 -23.09 -13.65 10.99
C SER A 806 -22.11 -14.04 12.09
N LEU A 807 -22.12 -13.32 13.22
CA LEU A 807 -21.28 -13.63 14.38
C LEU A 807 -21.57 -15.03 14.94
N LEU A 808 -22.85 -15.36 15.12
CA LEU A 808 -23.27 -16.69 15.59
C LEU A 808 -22.91 -17.80 14.58
N LYS A 809 -23.06 -17.56 13.28
CA LYS A 809 -22.61 -18.53 12.24
C LYS A 809 -21.10 -18.77 12.27
N ASN A 810 -20.27 -17.76 12.58
CA ASN A 810 -18.84 -17.94 12.74
C ASN A 810 -18.47 -18.80 13.97
N ILE A 811 -19.25 -18.72 15.06
CA ILE A 811 -19.14 -19.62 16.21
C ILE A 811 -19.58 -21.04 15.83
N GLN A 812 -20.69 -21.19 15.12
CA GLN A 812 -21.18 -22.47 14.60
C GLN A 812 -20.18 -23.13 13.62
N ALA A 813 -19.43 -22.34 12.87
CA ALA A 813 -18.39 -22.80 11.95
C ALA A 813 -17.07 -23.19 12.63
N ALA A 814 -16.68 -22.50 13.71
CA ALA A 814 -15.47 -22.79 14.46
C ALA A 814 -15.53 -24.16 15.17
N LYS A 815 -14.35 -24.73 15.48
CA LYS A 815 -14.21 -26.00 16.24
C LYS A 815 -13.89 -25.73 17.70
N HIS A 816 -13.12 -24.67 17.95
CA HIS A 816 -12.66 -24.24 19.26
C HIS A 816 -13.18 -22.84 19.55
N PHE A 817 -13.59 -22.60 20.79
CA PHE A 817 -14.08 -21.31 21.26
C PHE A 817 -13.23 -20.88 22.44
N ILE A 818 -12.42 -19.86 22.27
CA ILE A 818 -11.58 -19.30 23.35
C ILE A 818 -12.37 -18.18 24.00
N LEU A 819 -12.50 -18.21 25.32
CA LEU A 819 -13.12 -17.13 26.10
C LEU A 819 -12.04 -16.44 26.93
N VAL A 820 -11.77 -15.17 26.61
CA VAL A 820 -10.79 -14.34 27.32
C VAL A 820 -11.44 -13.68 28.52
N LEU A 821 -11.02 -14.13 29.70
CA LEU A 821 -11.56 -13.71 31.00
C LEU A 821 -10.55 -12.80 31.72
N THR A 822 -10.67 -11.51 31.43
CA THR A 822 -9.98 -10.40 32.10
C THR A 822 -10.77 -9.88 33.31
N PRO A 823 -10.19 -9.05 34.19
CA PRO A 823 -10.95 -8.35 35.22
C PRO A 823 -12.23 -7.72 34.68
N ASN A 824 -13.30 -7.84 35.46
CA ASN A 824 -14.65 -7.33 35.17
C ASN A 824 -15.29 -7.86 33.86
N SER A 825 -14.72 -8.90 33.25
CA SER A 825 -15.22 -9.45 31.97
C SER A 825 -16.62 -10.06 32.09
N LEU A 826 -16.99 -10.63 33.24
CA LEU A 826 -18.29 -11.25 33.48
C LEU A 826 -19.37 -10.29 34.02
N ASP A 827 -19.05 -9.04 34.36
CA ASP A 827 -19.93 -8.18 35.17
C ASP A 827 -21.29 -7.89 34.50
N ARG A 828 -21.30 -7.60 33.19
CA ARG A 828 -22.53 -7.41 32.41
C ARG A 828 -23.32 -8.71 32.15
N LEU A 829 -22.81 -9.87 32.56
CA LEU A 829 -23.54 -11.14 32.52
C LEU A 829 -24.29 -11.41 33.83
N LEU A 830 -24.05 -10.63 34.89
CA LEU A 830 -24.67 -10.85 36.19
C LEU A 830 -26.15 -10.48 36.13
N ASN A 831 -27.01 -11.49 36.25
CA ASN A 831 -28.46 -11.43 36.09
C ASN A 831 -28.93 -11.03 34.67
N ASP A 832 -28.11 -11.27 33.63
CA ASP A 832 -28.51 -11.12 32.22
C ASP A 832 -29.40 -12.29 31.74
N ASP A 833 -30.50 -12.56 32.45
CA ASP A 833 -31.42 -13.66 32.12
C ASP A 833 -32.17 -13.43 30.79
N ASN A 834 -32.12 -12.20 30.24
CA ASN A 834 -32.65 -11.84 28.92
C ASN A 834 -31.70 -12.19 27.75
N CYS A 835 -30.41 -12.48 28.00
CA CYS A 835 -29.38 -12.67 26.98
C CYS A 835 -29.18 -11.42 26.07
N GLU A 836 -29.10 -10.25 26.71
CA GLU A 836 -28.83 -8.96 26.06
C GLU A 836 -27.33 -8.76 25.81
N ASP A 837 -26.44 -9.34 26.62
CA ASP A 837 -25.00 -9.16 26.45
C ASP A 837 -24.43 -10.02 25.32
N TRP A 838 -23.53 -9.44 24.52
CA TRP A 838 -22.89 -10.16 23.41
C TRP A 838 -22.10 -11.38 23.87
N VAL A 839 -21.35 -11.30 24.98
CA VAL A 839 -20.59 -12.45 25.49
C VAL A 839 -21.53 -13.56 25.98
N HIS A 840 -22.75 -13.23 26.42
CA HIS A 840 -23.80 -14.20 26.70
C HIS A 840 -24.22 -14.93 25.41
N LYS A 841 -24.67 -14.18 24.39
CA LYS A 841 -25.10 -14.74 23.09
C LYS A 841 -24.05 -15.66 22.48
N GLU A 842 -22.79 -15.22 22.47
CA GLU A 842 -21.65 -15.99 21.93
C GLU A 842 -21.42 -17.30 22.70
N LEU A 843 -21.33 -17.21 24.03
CA LEU A 843 -21.04 -18.35 24.90
C LEU A 843 -22.18 -19.38 24.93
N LYS A 844 -23.43 -18.90 24.92
CA LYS A 844 -24.64 -19.72 24.77
C LYS A 844 -24.62 -20.50 23.46
N CYS A 845 -24.35 -19.82 22.34
CA CYS A 845 -24.21 -20.47 21.03
C CYS A 845 -23.08 -21.52 21.02
N ALA A 846 -21.96 -21.25 21.70
CA ALA A 846 -20.86 -22.19 21.85
C ALA A 846 -21.23 -23.43 22.68
N PHE A 847 -22.07 -23.30 23.72
CA PHE A 847 -22.63 -24.43 24.46
C PHE A 847 -23.62 -25.24 23.61
N GLU A 848 -24.60 -24.58 22.98
CA GLU A 848 -25.62 -25.21 22.13
C GLU A 848 -25.00 -26.05 21.00
N HIS A 849 -23.93 -25.55 20.39
CA HIS A 849 -23.21 -26.22 19.30
C HIS A 849 -21.98 -27.02 19.75
N GLN A 850 -21.93 -27.38 21.04
CA GLN A 850 -20.95 -28.30 21.66
C GLN A 850 -19.48 -28.00 21.31
N LYS A 851 -19.09 -26.73 21.36
CA LYS A 851 -17.73 -26.28 21.01
C LYS A 851 -16.71 -26.69 22.07
N ASN A 852 -15.46 -26.87 21.63
CA ASN A 852 -14.33 -27.01 22.54
C ASN A 852 -14.03 -25.64 23.16
N ILE A 853 -14.73 -25.32 24.26
CA ILE A 853 -14.61 -24.07 25.02
C ILE A 853 -13.34 -24.10 25.87
N ILE A 854 -12.48 -23.11 25.70
CA ILE A 854 -11.17 -22.98 26.36
C ILE A 854 -11.10 -21.61 27.03
N PRO A 855 -11.40 -21.50 28.35
CA PRO A 855 -11.21 -20.27 29.08
C PRO A 855 -9.73 -19.90 29.19
N ILE A 856 -9.40 -18.62 29.01
CA ILE A 856 -8.09 -18.06 29.31
C ILE A 856 -8.29 -16.99 30.38
N PHE A 857 -7.83 -17.30 31.59
CA PHE A 857 -7.96 -16.42 32.76
C PHE A 857 -6.77 -15.48 32.83
N ASP A 858 -7.01 -14.18 32.93
CA ASP A 858 -5.97 -13.21 33.25
C ASP A 858 -5.34 -13.46 34.64
N THR A 859 -4.19 -12.85 34.91
CA THR A 859 -3.55 -12.89 36.24
C THR A 859 -4.46 -12.36 37.34
N ALA A 860 -5.24 -11.31 37.08
CA ALA A 860 -6.12 -10.62 38.04
C ALA A 860 -7.63 -10.95 37.90
N PHE A 861 -7.99 -11.96 37.10
CA PHE A 861 -9.40 -12.40 36.99
C PHE A 861 -9.82 -13.27 38.19
N GLU A 862 -10.99 -12.96 38.75
CA GLU A 862 -11.70 -13.76 39.75
C GLU A 862 -13.14 -14.03 39.29
N PHE A 863 -13.70 -15.18 39.67
CA PHE A 863 -15.11 -15.48 39.42
C PHE A 863 -16.02 -14.77 40.44
N PRO A 864 -17.27 -14.41 40.07
CA PRO A 864 -18.27 -13.88 40.99
C PRO A 864 -18.45 -14.80 42.21
N THR A 865 -18.53 -14.22 43.41
CA THR A 865 -18.66 -14.97 44.68
C THR A 865 -19.96 -15.78 44.80
N LYS A 866 -20.91 -15.53 43.89
CA LYS A 866 -22.21 -16.17 43.79
C LYS A 866 -22.40 -16.73 42.38
N GLU A 867 -22.23 -18.05 42.21
CA GLU A 867 -22.50 -18.73 40.92
C GLU A 867 -23.94 -18.47 40.44
N ASP A 868 -24.88 -18.30 41.39
CA ASP A 868 -26.30 -18.01 41.15
C ASP A 868 -26.56 -16.71 40.39
N GLN A 869 -25.63 -15.75 40.39
CA GLN A 869 -25.75 -14.51 39.62
C GLN A 869 -25.47 -14.67 38.12
N ILE A 870 -24.85 -15.77 37.69
CA ILE A 870 -24.63 -16.05 36.26
C ILE A 870 -25.84 -16.81 35.71
N PRO A 871 -26.46 -16.40 34.58
CA PRO A 871 -27.61 -17.07 33.96
C PRO A 871 -27.40 -18.59 33.74
N ASN A 872 -28.48 -19.36 33.93
CA ASN A 872 -28.40 -20.82 34.11
C ASN A 872 -27.79 -21.59 32.92
N ASP A 873 -27.98 -21.10 31.71
CA ASP A 873 -27.50 -21.67 30.44
C ASP A 873 -26.01 -21.41 30.17
N ILE A 874 -25.45 -20.30 30.66
CA ILE A 874 -23.99 -20.05 30.59
C ILE A 874 -23.23 -20.36 31.89
N ARG A 875 -23.91 -20.54 33.03
CA ARG A 875 -23.31 -20.79 34.36
C ARG A 875 -22.28 -21.92 34.40
N MET A 876 -22.38 -22.91 33.51
CA MET A 876 -21.40 -23.99 33.39
C MET A 876 -19.96 -23.52 33.16
N ILE A 877 -19.72 -22.31 32.63
CA ILE A 877 -18.38 -21.77 32.37
C ILE A 877 -17.49 -21.71 33.62
N THR A 878 -18.09 -21.56 34.81
CA THR A 878 -17.43 -21.61 36.13
C THR A 878 -16.69 -22.93 36.40
N LYS A 879 -17.07 -24.01 35.69
CA LYS A 879 -16.59 -25.38 35.89
C LYS A 879 -15.62 -25.86 34.80
N TYR A 880 -15.25 -24.98 33.86
CA TYR A 880 -14.32 -25.32 32.78
C TYR A 880 -12.86 -25.16 33.21
N ASN A 881 -12.04 -26.17 32.88
CA ASN A 881 -10.59 -26.07 32.98
C ASN A 881 -10.08 -25.05 31.96
N GLY A 882 -9.28 -24.07 32.41
CA GLY A 882 -8.71 -23.04 31.56
C GLY A 882 -7.18 -22.94 31.60
N VAL A 883 -6.66 -21.94 30.90
CA VAL A 883 -5.25 -21.54 30.93
C VAL A 883 -5.16 -20.23 31.70
N LYS A 884 -4.51 -20.23 32.87
CA LYS A 884 -4.10 -18.96 33.50
C LYS A 884 -2.99 -18.34 32.66
N TRP A 885 -3.19 -17.10 32.23
CA TRP A 885 -2.25 -16.31 31.46
C TRP A 885 -1.20 -15.71 32.39
N VAL A 886 0.05 -15.70 31.94
CA VAL A 886 1.17 -15.04 32.63
C VAL A 886 2.00 -14.35 31.55
N HIS A 887 2.14 -13.03 31.64
CA HIS A 887 2.71 -12.19 30.57
C HIS A 887 4.18 -12.51 30.26
N ASP A 888 4.94 -13.03 31.23
CA ASP A 888 6.35 -13.43 31.06
C ASP A 888 6.52 -14.82 30.40
N TYR A 889 5.46 -15.65 30.39
CA TYR A 889 5.51 -17.05 29.98
C TYR A 889 4.51 -17.38 28.86
N GLN A 890 4.26 -16.42 27.98
CA GLN A 890 3.26 -16.48 26.91
C GLN A 890 3.36 -17.76 26.06
N ASP A 891 4.57 -18.17 25.66
CA ASP A 891 4.77 -19.38 24.86
C ASP A 891 4.42 -20.67 25.62
N ALA A 892 4.58 -20.70 26.95
CA ALA A 892 4.15 -21.83 27.78
C ALA A 892 2.63 -21.85 27.98
N CYS A 893 2.01 -20.68 28.17
CA CYS A 893 0.55 -20.53 28.16
C CYS A 893 -0.03 -20.97 26.81
N MET A 894 0.53 -20.53 25.69
CA MET A 894 0.12 -20.92 24.34
C MET A 894 0.37 -22.39 24.03
N ALA A 895 1.47 -22.99 24.52
CA ALA A 895 1.66 -24.43 24.44
C ALA A 895 0.58 -25.21 25.22
N LYS A 896 0.08 -24.66 26.34
CA LYS A 896 -1.10 -25.21 27.05
C LYS A 896 -2.37 -25.03 26.21
N VAL A 897 -2.65 -23.85 25.66
CA VAL A 897 -3.82 -23.60 24.77
C VAL A 897 -3.83 -24.58 23.58
N VAL A 898 -2.69 -24.78 22.91
CA VAL A 898 -2.57 -25.74 21.80
C VAL A 898 -2.90 -27.17 22.24
N ARG A 899 -2.54 -27.59 23.46
CA ARG A 899 -2.91 -28.92 23.99
C ARG A 899 -4.41 -29.09 24.30
N PHE A 900 -5.12 -28.00 24.62
CA PHE A 900 -6.58 -28.01 24.70
C PHE A 900 -7.20 -28.11 23.29
N ILE A 901 -6.62 -27.43 22.30
CA ILE A 901 -7.03 -27.49 20.90
C ILE A 901 -6.80 -28.89 20.29
N THR A 902 -5.64 -29.52 20.52
CA THR A 902 -5.34 -30.89 20.04
C THR A 902 -6.00 -32.00 20.85
N GLY A 903 -6.59 -31.68 22.01
CA GLY A 903 -7.28 -32.64 22.88
C GLY A 903 -6.34 -33.59 23.64
N GLU A 904 -5.03 -33.28 23.71
CA GLU A 904 -4.03 -34.09 24.42
C GLU A 904 -4.36 -34.27 25.91
N LEU A 905 -4.91 -33.23 26.55
CA LEU A 905 -5.20 -33.24 27.99
C LEU A 905 -6.42 -34.08 28.37
N ASN A 906 -7.29 -34.44 27.41
CA ASN A 906 -8.43 -35.33 27.65
C ASN A 906 -8.05 -36.82 27.57
N ARG A 907 -6.76 -37.15 27.43
CA ARG A 907 -6.25 -38.53 27.31
C ARG A 907 -5.60 -39.06 28.60
N THR A 908 -6.30 -38.98 29.72
CA THR A 908 -5.89 -39.68 30.96
C THR A 908 -6.20 -41.17 30.87
N THR A 909 -5.22 -42.00 30.45
CA THR A 909 -5.30 -43.46 30.56
C THR A 909 -5.14 -43.92 32.01
N PRO A 910 -6.14 -44.60 32.62
CA PRO A 910 -6.02 -45.08 33.99
C PRO A 910 -5.32 -46.45 34.03
N THR A 911 -4.08 -46.51 34.51
CA THR A 911 -3.57 -47.68 35.25
C THR A 911 -2.25 -47.40 35.97
N THR A 912 -2.27 -47.60 37.28
CA THR A 912 -1.11 -47.63 38.17
C THR A 912 -0.13 -48.73 37.77
N LYS A 913 1.15 -48.40 37.50
CA LYS A 913 2.29 -49.30 37.73
C LYS A 913 3.52 -48.56 38.27
N GLU A 914 4.14 -49.22 39.22
CA GLU A 914 5.21 -48.78 40.13
C GLU A 914 6.45 -48.17 39.45
N MET A 915 7.02 -47.13 40.06
CA MET A 915 8.40 -46.70 39.81
C MET A 915 9.38 -47.46 40.73
N PRO A 916 10.44 -48.08 40.20
CA PRO A 916 11.63 -48.42 40.98
C PRO A 916 12.44 -47.16 41.29
N SER A 917 12.79 -46.94 42.55
CA SER A 917 13.61 -45.80 42.97
C SER A 917 15.09 -45.98 42.60
N ILE A 918 15.70 -45.04 41.89
CA ILE A 918 17.16 -44.92 41.75
C ILE A 918 17.64 -43.71 42.55
N SER A 919 18.56 -43.95 43.49
CA SER A 919 19.09 -42.91 44.39
C SER A 919 19.97 -41.90 43.66
N ARG A 920 19.75 -40.61 43.92
CA ARG A 920 20.74 -39.57 43.61
C ARG A 920 21.95 -39.75 44.54
N LYS A 921 23.15 -39.86 43.99
CA LYS A 921 24.41 -39.60 44.71
C LYS A 921 24.94 -38.22 44.34
N THR A 922 25.46 -37.51 45.32
CA THR A 922 25.88 -36.11 45.21
C THR A 922 27.31 -35.97 44.69
N THR A 923 27.53 -35.03 43.77
CA THR A 923 28.85 -34.46 43.48
C THR A 923 28.71 -32.93 43.48
N GLN A 924 29.63 -32.22 44.14
CA GLN A 924 29.57 -30.77 44.33
C GLN A 924 30.56 -30.03 43.43
N GLN A 925 30.09 -28.98 42.73
CA GLN A 925 30.87 -27.77 42.41
C GLN A 925 29.88 -26.59 42.50
N ARG A 926 29.83 -25.89 43.63
CA ARG A 926 30.69 -24.75 44.03
C ARG A 926 30.43 -23.48 43.21
N TRP A 927 29.54 -22.64 43.74
CA TRP A 927 29.74 -21.19 43.83
C TRP A 927 29.28 -20.72 45.23
N GLN A 928 29.80 -19.58 45.67
CA GLN A 928 29.53 -18.95 46.99
C GLN A 928 28.45 -17.85 46.80
N THR A 929 27.77 -17.28 47.81
CA THR A 929 28.13 -17.11 49.23
C THR A 929 26.87 -16.99 50.12
N THR A 930 27.07 -17.13 51.44
CA THR A 930 26.29 -16.63 52.60
C THR A 930 25.17 -15.59 52.35
N ASN A 931 24.05 -15.55 53.11
CA ASN A 931 23.87 -16.09 54.48
C ASN A 931 22.47 -16.65 54.85
N THR A 932 21.76 -16.04 55.83
CA THR A 932 20.84 -16.70 56.78
C THR A 932 19.86 -15.68 57.40
N VAL A 933 18.73 -16.00 58.07
CA VAL A 933 18.14 -17.28 58.57
C VAL A 933 16.60 -17.28 58.22
N SER A 934 15.59 -18.01 58.76
CA SER A 934 15.45 -18.90 59.94
C SER A 934 14.29 -19.93 59.86
N ARG A 935 14.36 -20.89 60.79
CA ARG A 935 13.37 -21.76 61.49
C ARG A 935 11.94 -21.16 61.70
N THR A 936 10.85 -21.92 61.92
CA THR A 936 10.59 -23.39 61.96
C THR A 936 9.09 -23.75 61.93
N GLY A 937 8.74 -24.81 61.19
CA GLY A 937 8.26 -26.08 61.78
C GLY A 937 6.75 -26.29 62.06
N PRO A 938 6.26 -27.56 62.09
CA PRO A 938 4.85 -27.86 61.78
C PRO A 938 4.17 -28.94 62.68
N SER A 939 3.00 -29.43 62.24
CA SER A 939 2.69 -30.87 62.05
C SER A 939 1.44 -31.42 62.77
N ARG A 940 0.98 -32.58 62.24
CA ARG A 940 -0.04 -33.55 62.68
C ARG A 940 -1.49 -33.32 62.22
N SER A 941 -2.31 -34.32 61.84
CA SER A 941 -2.18 -35.60 61.08
C SER A 941 -3.26 -36.61 61.53
N ILE A 942 -3.58 -37.62 60.68
CA ILE A 942 -4.45 -38.80 60.94
C ILE A 942 -5.96 -38.48 60.81
N GLY A 943 -6.80 -39.27 60.12
CA GLY A 943 -6.58 -40.52 59.37
C GLY A 943 -7.81 -40.93 58.50
N GLY A 944 -7.70 -42.00 57.69
CA GLY A 944 -8.80 -42.55 56.85
C GLY A 944 -9.49 -43.77 57.49
N PRO A 945 -10.02 -44.78 56.73
CA PRO A 945 -9.97 -44.94 55.26
C PRO A 945 -11.23 -45.57 54.54
N ARG A 946 -11.29 -45.37 53.22
CA ARG A 946 -11.67 -46.32 52.13
C ARG A 946 -12.78 -47.39 52.31
N MET A 947 -13.80 -47.31 51.43
CA MET A 947 -14.41 -48.48 50.73
C MET A 947 -14.66 -48.13 49.24
N GLU A 948 -14.86 -49.13 48.38
CA GLU A 948 -14.88 -49.02 46.90
C GLU A 948 -16.02 -49.88 46.26
N PRO A 949 -16.30 -49.78 44.92
CA PRO A 949 -17.65 -49.98 44.34
C PRO A 949 -17.89 -51.37 43.71
N PRO A 950 -18.99 -51.53 42.94
CA PRO A 950 -18.82 -52.04 41.57
C PRO A 950 -19.73 -51.40 40.49
N THR A 951 -19.33 -51.59 39.22
CA THR A 951 -20.05 -51.20 37.99
C THR A 951 -20.82 -52.39 37.38
N PRO A 952 -21.88 -52.16 36.57
CA PRO A 952 -22.38 -53.14 35.61
C PRO A 952 -22.25 -52.71 34.13
N THR A 953 -22.23 -53.69 33.22
CA THR A 953 -22.12 -53.52 31.75
C THR A 953 -23.35 -54.10 31.06
N PHE A 954 -23.76 -53.58 29.89
CA PHE A 954 -24.75 -54.24 29.01
C PHE A 954 -24.40 -54.08 27.51
N THR A 955 -24.93 -55.01 26.70
CA THR A 955 -24.48 -55.28 25.31
C THR A 955 -25.61 -55.20 24.27
N PRO A 956 -25.32 -55.02 22.95
CA PRO A 956 -26.31 -54.68 21.92
C PRO A 956 -26.75 -55.84 20.99
N THR A 957 -27.88 -55.63 20.29
CA THR A 957 -28.39 -56.42 19.15
C THR A 957 -29.22 -55.52 18.22
N GLY A 958 -29.35 -55.75 16.90
CA GLY A 958 -28.70 -56.78 16.07
C GLY A 958 -29.51 -57.17 14.83
N SER A 959 -29.49 -56.38 13.74
CA SER A 959 -30.17 -56.70 12.47
C SER A 959 -29.28 -56.37 11.25
N GLN A 960 -29.42 -57.14 10.17
CA GLN A 960 -28.56 -57.08 8.98
C GLN A 960 -29.37 -56.69 7.73
N GLU A 961 -28.73 -56.00 6.78
CA GLU A 961 -28.81 -56.41 5.37
C GLU A 961 -27.50 -56.07 4.62
N ARG A 962 -27.33 -56.60 3.39
CA ARG A 962 -26.00 -57.07 2.94
C ARG A 962 -25.72 -56.87 1.44
N ALA A 963 -24.75 -56.02 1.11
CA ALA A 963 -24.09 -55.98 -0.20
C ALA A 963 -22.59 -55.67 -0.06
N THR A 964 -21.73 -56.27 -0.90
CA THR A 964 -20.27 -56.35 -0.67
C THR A 964 -19.40 -55.69 -1.75
N SER A 965 -18.25 -55.16 -1.31
CA SER A 965 -17.04 -54.87 -2.12
C SER A 965 -17.13 -53.63 -3.06
N THR A 966 -16.06 -53.01 -3.56
CA THR A 966 -14.61 -53.36 -3.50
C THR A 966 -13.70 -52.14 -3.24
N ARG A 967 -12.79 -52.26 -2.27
CA ARG A 967 -11.71 -51.28 -2.00
C ARG A 967 -10.66 -51.28 -3.13
N ARG A 968 -10.53 -50.19 -3.90
CA ARG A 968 -9.37 -49.96 -4.80
C ARG A 968 -8.83 -48.53 -4.68
N LYS A 969 -7.49 -48.43 -4.65
CA LYS A 969 -6.76 -47.17 -4.83
C LYS A 969 -6.84 -46.75 -6.30
N ILE A 970 -6.86 -45.45 -6.57
CA ILE A 970 -6.58 -44.92 -7.90
C ILE A 970 -5.19 -44.25 -7.88
N GLN A 971 -4.32 -44.68 -8.79
CA GLN A 971 -3.10 -43.98 -9.18
C GLN A 971 -3.24 -43.58 -10.67
N PRO A 972 -2.64 -42.46 -11.10
CA PRO A 972 -2.84 -41.95 -12.45
C PRO A 972 -1.95 -42.66 -13.48
N SER A 973 -2.55 -43.07 -14.60
CA SER A 973 -1.87 -43.51 -15.82
C SER A 973 -2.22 -42.58 -16.99
N ALA A 974 -1.32 -42.50 -17.98
CA ALA A 974 -1.47 -41.68 -19.18
C ALA A 974 -1.25 -42.55 -20.43
N SER A 975 -1.35 -41.93 -21.62
CA SER A 975 -1.35 -42.53 -22.97
C SER A 975 -2.68 -43.21 -23.37
N THR A 976 -3.10 -43.25 -24.64
CA THR A 976 -2.39 -42.85 -25.89
C THR A 976 -3.36 -42.23 -26.93
N THR A 977 -2.80 -41.66 -28.00
CA THR A 977 -3.44 -40.98 -29.13
C THR A 977 -4.21 -41.90 -30.10
N SER A 978 -5.19 -41.33 -30.82
CA SER A 978 -5.56 -41.75 -32.18
C SER A 978 -6.12 -40.55 -32.98
N ASP A 979 -5.43 -40.12 -34.03
CA ASP A 979 -5.92 -39.11 -34.98
C ASP A 979 -6.86 -39.74 -36.01
N ARG A 980 -7.90 -38.99 -36.43
CA ARG A 980 -8.27 -38.78 -37.86
C ARG A 980 -9.46 -37.82 -38.03
N ASN A 981 -9.29 -36.92 -39.01
CA ASN A 981 -10.17 -35.82 -39.46
C ASN A 981 -10.16 -34.57 -38.58
#